data_AF-A0A2N2JVW4-F1
#
_entry.id   AF-A0A2N2JVW4-F1
#
_cell.length_a   1.000
_cell.length_b   1.000
_cell.length_c   1.000
_cell.angle_alpha   90.00
_cell.angle_beta   90.00
_cell.angle_gamma   90.00
#
_symmetry.space_group_name_H-M   'P 1'
#
loop_
_entity.id
_entity.type
_entity.pdbx_description
1 polymer ?
#
loop_
_entity_poly.entity_id
_entity_poly.type
_entity_poly.pdbx_seq_one_letter_code
_entity_poly.pdbx_strand_id
1 'polypeptide(L)'
;MTIRRILIFAPLLLMALLLQSYFWVPTYEEQTRGNPDRLNEYITTSIGDASLLNPVLSADSASSTIESLVFEGLIDRDEDLRFRGRVAESWEIYEEAYFPVNEDIDLPGAGRAGVEEVAALLRQAKEESASAEPPLKDSLENIREIAVLPPVEYEVLRKEQGQKGEKSREFKLLVSAPARIKLTLSTVDQGLFENLSRILGKEYFSSFKPDKYVRLVETVETRNIAPERLKEHIGEVFPAFEHNPVLIFHLRPGVKFHDGHDLNAGDVKFTYEAIMNPRNLSPRIADYEPVKSVEVIDPLTVKIVYKRLYSPAFGTWGMGILPEHLLNNESLKKEAIRLGKEPENFSMRESSFNRNPKGSGPFVFREWKSDQYITLERFEHYWEGPPNYRAYHFRVIPDPLTQELEFYSGTADTYNVEPHQVKRLREDERYQNFSGLSFGYTYIGYNMRRPIFQDRRVRTALGMAVDVGKIIKYVLYGQGEEITGPFVKQTDFYNHDVKPLSYDPAGALKLLEEAGWKRNSSGWLEKDGQKLQFTLITNSGNDLRKDIMTIVQDSWRQIGVDVRTDLLEWSVFVQERVNKADFDAVVLGWQMGIEPDLYQIWHSSQSNPHQLNFVGFSNPEADDLIIKIRQEYDHERQVEFCHRLHEIIAAEQPYTFLYVGKWTAVLDKRIVIKDVDEKGQVTYRKITPTKTGSFSFYFNKWIKLQEVPSFAAEG
;
A
#
# COMPACT_ATOMS: atom_id res chain seq x y z
N MET A 1 -1.19 62.19 31.35
CA MET A 1 -2.50 61.50 31.20
C MET A 1 -2.77 61.00 29.78
N THR A 2 -2.14 61.56 28.74
CA THR A 2 -2.37 61.29 27.31
C THR A 2 -1.77 59.97 26.80
N ILE A 3 -0.53 59.62 27.19
CA ILE A 3 0.14 58.40 26.71
C ILE A 3 -0.58 57.13 27.17
N ARG A 4 -1.06 57.11 28.42
CA ARG A 4 -1.82 55.97 28.98
C ARG A 4 -3.16 55.76 28.28
N ARG A 5 -3.81 56.83 27.79
CA ARG A 5 -5.03 56.72 26.98
C ARG A 5 -4.70 56.19 25.59
N ILE A 6 -3.65 56.67 24.93
CA ILE A 6 -3.25 56.19 23.60
C ILE A 6 -2.90 54.70 23.63
N LEU A 7 -2.15 54.24 24.65
CA LEU A 7 -1.78 52.83 24.80
C LEU A 7 -2.96 51.89 25.10
N ILE A 8 -4.09 52.41 25.57
CA ILE A 8 -5.32 51.63 25.81
C ILE A 8 -6.26 51.72 24.62
N PHE A 9 -6.46 52.92 24.06
CA PHE A 9 -7.42 53.14 22.98
C PHE A 9 -6.90 52.74 21.60
N ALA A 10 -5.58 52.81 21.32
CA ALA A 10 -5.06 52.39 20.02
C ALA A 10 -5.20 50.88 19.78
N PRO A 11 -4.89 49.98 20.75
CA PRO A 11 -5.20 48.56 20.60
C PRO A 11 -6.69 48.29 20.50
N LEU A 12 -7.53 48.97 21.29
CA LEU A 12 -9.00 48.80 21.23
C LEU A 12 -9.58 49.25 19.88
N LEU A 13 -9.08 50.35 19.31
CA LEU A 13 -9.49 50.85 17.99
C LEU A 13 -9.03 49.89 16.89
N LEU A 14 -7.80 49.37 16.98
CA LEU A 14 -7.29 48.36 16.06
C LEU A 14 -8.12 47.07 16.15
N MET A 15 -8.46 46.64 17.37
CA MET A 15 -9.28 45.47 17.62
C MET A 15 -10.71 45.67 17.10
N ALA A 16 -11.29 46.87 17.23
CA ALA A 16 -12.59 47.22 16.66
C ALA A 16 -12.56 47.25 15.12
N LEU A 17 -11.49 47.77 14.51
CA LEU A 17 -11.28 47.74 13.06
C LEU A 17 -11.13 46.31 12.53
N LEU A 18 -10.37 45.46 13.22
CA LEU A 18 -10.20 44.05 12.88
C LEU A 18 -11.53 43.27 13.08
N LEU A 19 -12.27 43.54 14.16
CA LEU A 19 -13.63 43.00 14.38
C LEU A 19 -14.60 43.43 13.29
N GLN A 20 -14.52 44.68 12.81
CA GLN A 20 -15.36 45.13 11.71
C GLN A 20 -15.01 44.42 10.40
N SER A 21 -13.72 44.16 10.15
CA SER A 21 -13.28 43.44 8.94
C SER A 21 -13.80 42.00 8.88
N TYR A 22 -14.03 41.35 10.05
CA TYR A 22 -14.67 40.04 10.13
C TYR A 22 -16.08 40.03 9.52
N PHE A 23 -16.84 41.13 9.67
CA PHE A 23 -18.19 41.26 9.09
C PHE A 23 -18.18 41.68 7.61
N TRP A 24 -17.01 41.94 7.02
CA TRP A 24 -16.86 42.29 5.60
C TRP A 24 -16.35 41.14 4.74
N VAL A 25 -15.97 40.01 5.34
CA VAL A 25 -15.64 38.79 4.61
C VAL A 25 -16.94 38.19 4.08
N PRO A 26 -17.16 38.11 2.74
CA PRO A 26 -18.40 37.61 2.19
C PRO A 26 -18.59 36.14 2.58
N THR A 27 -19.75 35.84 3.16
CA THR A 27 -20.19 34.48 3.40
C THR A 27 -20.40 33.74 2.08
N TYR A 28 -20.39 32.40 2.11
CA TYR A 28 -20.67 31.59 0.91
C TYR A 28 -22.01 31.96 0.23
N GLU A 29 -23.04 32.30 1.01
CA GLU A 29 -24.34 32.73 0.45
C GLU A 29 -24.20 34.04 -0.33
N GLU A 30 -23.40 34.98 0.16
CA GLU A 30 -23.09 36.23 -0.55
C GLU A 30 -22.21 35.97 -1.78
N GLN A 31 -21.25 35.06 -1.68
CA GLN A 31 -20.41 34.65 -2.81
C GLN A 31 -21.24 34.00 -3.92
N THR A 32 -22.16 33.09 -3.60
CA THR A 32 -23.01 32.39 -4.57
C THR A 32 -24.11 33.27 -5.16
N ARG A 33 -24.64 34.24 -4.40
CA ARG A 33 -25.53 35.27 -4.94
C ARG A 33 -24.82 36.15 -5.98
N GLY A 34 -23.54 36.44 -5.77
CA GLY A 34 -22.70 37.17 -6.73
C GLY A 34 -22.14 36.31 -7.87
N ASN A 35 -21.96 35.00 -7.64
CA ASN A 35 -21.41 34.04 -8.59
C ASN A 35 -22.10 32.66 -8.46
N PRO A 36 -23.21 32.43 -9.19
CA PRO A 36 -23.94 31.15 -9.15
C PRO A 36 -23.12 29.94 -9.59
N ASP A 37 -22.07 30.14 -10.40
CA ASP A 37 -21.23 29.05 -10.91
C ASP A 37 -20.44 28.33 -9.82
N ARG A 38 -20.21 28.98 -8.66
CA ARG A 38 -19.51 28.41 -7.51
C ARG A 38 -20.18 27.14 -6.94
N LEU A 39 -21.47 26.92 -7.22
CA LEU A 39 -22.20 25.69 -6.86
C LEU A 39 -21.81 24.48 -7.72
N ASN A 40 -21.27 24.74 -8.91
CA ASN A 40 -20.82 23.74 -9.88
C ASN A 40 -19.31 23.49 -9.80
N GLU A 41 -18.62 24.10 -8.83
CA GLU A 41 -17.18 23.95 -8.61
C GLU A 41 -16.92 23.30 -7.26
N TYR A 42 -15.91 22.43 -7.21
CA TYR A 42 -15.40 21.88 -5.97
C TYR A 42 -13.96 22.35 -5.75
N ILE A 43 -13.68 22.97 -4.61
CA ILE A 43 -12.38 23.57 -4.29
C ILE A 43 -11.77 22.87 -3.08
N THR A 44 -10.66 22.16 -3.29
CA THR A 44 -9.82 21.63 -2.22
C THR A 44 -8.60 22.52 -2.01
N THR A 45 -8.09 22.57 -0.78
CA THR A 45 -6.79 23.18 -0.48
C THR A 45 -5.76 22.13 -0.10
N SER A 46 -4.50 22.41 -0.42
CA SER A 46 -3.34 21.58 -0.08
C SER A 46 -2.21 22.44 0.43
N ILE A 47 -1.42 21.90 1.38
CA ILE A 47 -0.19 22.55 1.87
C ILE A 47 0.95 22.52 0.85
N GLY A 48 0.89 21.63 -0.14
CA GLY A 48 1.94 21.43 -1.14
C GLY A 48 1.37 21.28 -2.55
N ASP A 49 2.17 21.68 -3.54
CA ASP A 49 1.88 21.49 -4.96
C ASP A 49 2.22 20.06 -5.41
N ALA A 50 1.63 19.61 -6.51
CA ALA A 50 2.01 18.37 -7.18
C ALA A 50 3.45 18.48 -7.72
N SER A 51 4.15 17.36 -7.87
CA SER A 51 5.47 17.34 -8.51
C SER A 51 5.38 17.09 -10.01
N LEU A 52 4.52 16.15 -10.41
CA LEU A 52 4.20 15.78 -11.79
C LEU A 52 2.88 15.00 -11.80
N LEU A 53 2.20 14.93 -12.94
CA LEU A 53 0.91 14.23 -13.08
C LEU A 53 1.06 13.02 -14.02
N ASN A 54 1.71 11.97 -13.53
CA ASN A 54 1.87 10.71 -14.21
C ASN A 54 1.94 9.57 -13.17
N PRO A 55 0.92 8.70 -13.08
CA PRO A 55 0.80 7.71 -12.01
C PRO A 55 1.95 6.68 -11.98
N VAL A 56 2.63 6.47 -13.12
CA VAL A 56 3.79 5.57 -13.21
C VAL A 56 5.06 6.21 -12.63
N LEU A 57 5.13 7.54 -12.54
CA LEU A 57 6.34 8.29 -12.16
C LEU A 57 6.22 8.99 -10.80
N SER A 58 5.00 9.34 -10.37
CA SER A 58 4.74 10.13 -9.16
C SER A 58 4.99 9.34 -7.87
N ALA A 59 5.36 10.07 -6.81
CA ALA A 59 5.65 9.49 -5.50
C ALA A 59 5.20 10.40 -4.32
N ASP A 60 4.39 11.42 -4.58
CA ASP A 60 3.87 12.35 -3.58
C ASP A 60 2.34 12.40 -3.58
N SER A 61 1.75 12.78 -2.44
CA SER A 61 0.30 12.74 -2.23
C SER A 61 -0.49 13.78 -3.01
N ALA A 62 0.10 14.94 -3.30
CA ALA A 62 -0.57 16.00 -4.06
C ALA A 62 -0.78 15.54 -5.52
N SER A 63 0.26 14.97 -6.13
CA SER A 63 0.19 14.33 -7.44
C SER A 63 -0.84 13.19 -7.45
N SER A 64 -0.79 12.27 -6.48
CA SER A 64 -1.75 11.16 -6.40
C SER A 64 -3.21 11.61 -6.25
N THR A 65 -3.46 12.71 -5.52
CA THR A 65 -4.81 13.28 -5.36
C THR A 65 -5.38 13.69 -6.72
N ILE A 66 -4.60 14.39 -7.53
CA ILE A 66 -5.02 14.82 -8.88
C ILE A 66 -5.11 13.62 -9.83
N GLU A 67 -4.12 12.74 -9.82
CA GLU A 67 -4.08 11.56 -10.69
C GLU A 67 -5.29 10.65 -10.47
N SER A 68 -5.78 10.51 -9.23
CA SER A 68 -6.98 9.72 -8.91
C SER A 68 -8.27 10.25 -9.54
N LEU A 69 -8.29 11.52 -9.96
CA LEU A 69 -9.43 12.15 -10.67
C LEU A 69 -9.25 12.13 -12.19
N VAL A 70 -8.02 11.92 -12.67
CA VAL A 70 -7.64 12.02 -14.08
C VAL A 70 -7.51 10.64 -14.74
N PHE A 71 -7.07 9.62 -14.01
CA PHE A 71 -6.78 8.28 -14.54
C PHE A 71 -7.66 7.20 -13.90
N GLU A 72 -7.93 6.12 -14.64
CA GLU A 72 -8.58 4.91 -14.13
C GLU A 72 -7.63 3.72 -14.23
N GLY A 73 -7.69 2.83 -13.24
CA GLY A 73 -7.05 1.51 -13.28
C GLY A 73 -7.98 0.43 -13.79
N LEU A 74 -7.50 -0.82 -13.85
CA LEU A 74 -8.34 -1.96 -14.23
C LEU A 74 -9.39 -2.27 -13.17
N ILE A 75 -8.99 -2.19 -11.91
CA ILE A 75 -9.79 -2.51 -10.74
C ILE A 75 -9.56 -1.47 -9.64
N ASP A 76 -10.42 -1.44 -8.65
CA ASP A 76 -10.19 -0.75 -7.37
C ASP A 76 -10.90 -1.52 -6.24
N ARG A 77 -11.09 -0.85 -5.10
CA ARG A 77 -11.84 -1.40 -3.96
C ARG A 77 -13.14 -0.64 -3.76
N ASP A 78 -14.23 -1.35 -3.48
CA ASP A 78 -15.52 -0.78 -3.11
C ASP A 78 -15.53 -0.23 -1.67
N GLU A 79 -16.67 0.33 -1.24
CA GLU A 79 -16.88 0.86 0.11
C GLU A 79 -16.64 -0.15 1.25
N ASP A 80 -16.67 -1.45 0.92
CA ASP A 80 -16.49 -2.59 1.81
C ASP A 80 -15.09 -3.24 1.70
N LEU A 81 -14.15 -2.59 1.01
CA LEU A 81 -12.78 -3.08 0.76
C LEU A 81 -12.71 -4.31 -0.15
N ARG A 82 -13.75 -4.62 -0.92
CA ARG A 82 -13.73 -5.74 -1.88
C ARG A 82 -13.30 -5.24 -3.24
N PHE A 83 -12.62 -6.10 -4.00
CA PHE A 83 -12.24 -5.74 -5.37
C PHE A 83 -13.48 -5.56 -6.26
N ARG A 84 -13.49 -4.49 -7.05
CA ARG A 84 -14.49 -4.26 -8.10
C ARG A 84 -13.83 -3.82 -9.40
N GLY A 85 -14.52 -4.07 -10.51
CA GLY A 85 -14.03 -3.73 -11.86
C GLY A 85 -14.22 -2.26 -12.20
N ARG A 86 -13.16 -1.62 -12.71
CA ARG A 86 -13.15 -0.25 -13.24
C ARG A 86 -13.10 -0.30 -14.76
N VAL A 87 -11.92 -0.12 -15.36
CA VAL A 87 -11.73 -0.36 -16.80
C VAL A 87 -11.95 -1.83 -17.14
N ALA A 88 -11.59 -2.76 -16.24
CA ALA A 88 -11.99 -4.15 -16.37
C ALA A 88 -13.46 -4.34 -15.97
N GLU A 89 -14.22 -5.05 -16.79
CA GLU A 89 -15.58 -5.49 -16.50
C GLU A 89 -15.56 -6.73 -15.59
N SER A 90 -14.66 -7.66 -15.87
CA SER A 90 -14.50 -8.91 -15.13
C SER A 90 -13.05 -9.40 -15.22
N TRP A 91 -12.73 -10.41 -14.40
CA TRP A 91 -11.43 -11.06 -14.43
C TRP A 91 -11.52 -12.53 -14.04
N GLU A 92 -10.48 -13.28 -14.40
CA GLU A 92 -10.29 -14.67 -14.03
C GLU A 92 -8.89 -14.85 -13.43
N ILE A 93 -8.79 -15.66 -12.39
CA ILE A 93 -7.51 -16.03 -11.76
C ILE A 93 -7.41 -17.54 -11.76
N TYR A 94 -6.34 -18.07 -12.35
CA TYR A 94 -6.03 -19.50 -12.34
C TYR A 94 -4.50 -19.69 -12.35
N GLU A 95 -4.04 -20.93 -12.47
CA GLU A 95 -2.61 -21.23 -12.51
C GLU A 95 -2.25 -22.14 -13.68
N GLU A 96 -1.14 -21.80 -14.34
CA GLU A 96 -0.41 -22.73 -15.21
C GLU A 96 0.85 -23.16 -14.46
N ALA A 97 0.91 -24.43 -14.05
CA ALA A 97 2.04 -25.00 -13.33
C ALA A 97 2.88 -25.88 -14.26
N TYR A 98 4.20 -25.86 -14.09
CA TYR A 98 5.12 -26.59 -14.96
C TYR A 98 6.15 -27.37 -14.16
N PHE A 99 6.53 -28.55 -14.62
CA PHE A 99 7.74 -29.22 -14.11
C PHE A 99 8.37 -30.14 -15.16
N PRO A 100 9.72 -30.21 -15.22
CA PRO A 100 10.43 -31.22 -16.00
C PRO A 100 10.34 -32.60 -15.37
N VAL A 101 10.40 -33.63 -16.22
CA VAL A 101 10.50 -35.00 -15.74
C VAL A 101 11.87 -35.27 -15.15
N ASN A 102 11.91 -35.75 -13.92
CA ASN A 102 13.15 -36.17 -13.29
C ASN A 102 13.47 -37.64 -13.61
N GLU A 103 14.18 -37.88 -14.72
CA GLU A 103 14.58 -39.22 -15.17
C GLU A 103 15.64 -39.91 -14.26
N ASP A 104 16.23 -39.17 -13.31
CA ASP A 104 17.21 -39.72 -12.38
C ASP A 104 16.59 -40.42 -11.17
N ILE A 105 15.27 -40.28 -10.96
CA ILE A 105 14.54 -40.83 -9.82
C ILE A 105 13.49 -41.85 -10.29
N ASP A 106 13.40 -42.97 -9.58
CA ASP A 106 12.34 -43.97 -9.81
C ASP A 106 11.02 -43.47 -9.22
N LEU A 107 9.94 -43.59 -10.01
CA LEU A 107 8.59 -43.37 -9.51
C LEU A 107 8.18 -44.51 -8.57
N PRO A 108 7.52 -44.21 -7.43
CA PRO A 108 6.97 -45.23 -6.54
C PRO A 108 6.08 -46.22 -7.29
N GLY A 109 6.47 -47.50 -7.31
CA GLY A 109 5.69 -48.58 -7.94
C GLY A 109 5.77 -48.66 -9.48
N ALA A 110 6.39 -47.69 -10.16
CA ALA A 110 6.50 -47.67 -11.63
C ALA A 110 7.96 -47.67 -12.16
N GLY A 111 8.97 -47.43 -11.30
CA GLY A 111 10.38 -47.40 -11.72
C GLY A 111 10.71 -46.14 -12.53
N ARG A 112 11.75 -46.19 -13.37
CA ARG A 112 12.08 -45.07 -14.27
C ARG A 112 10.98 -44.83 -15.28
N ALA A 113 10.53 -43.59 -15.36
CA ALA A 113 9.40 -43.17 -16.19
C ALA A 113 9.80 -41.96 -17.04
N GLY A 114 9.38 -41.95 -18.31
CA GLY A 114 9.46 -40.80 -19.18
C GLY A 114 8.26 -39.87 -18.98
N VAL A 115 8.16 -38.86 -19.85
CA VAL A 115 7.13 -37.82 -19.73
C VAL A 115 5.71 -38.33 -19.94
N GLU A 116 5.52 -39.32 -20.82
CA GLU A 116 4.19 -39.87 -21.06
C GLU A 116 3.74 -40.77 -19.90
N GLU A 117 4.66 -41.53 -19.30
CA GLU A 117 4.36 -42.35 -18.13
C GLU A 117 4.02 -41.49 -16.90
N VAL A 118 4.78 -40.40 -16.68
CA VAL A 118 4.45 -39.43 -15.62
C VAL A 118 3.08 -38.78 -15.87
N ALA A 119 2.80 -38.35 -17.11
CA ALA A 119 1.51 -37.77 -17.45
C ALA A 119 0.35 -38.77 -17.24
N ALA A 120 0.54 -40.04 -17.64
CA ALA A 120 -0.45 -41.09 -17.44
C ALA A 120 -0.71 -41.37 -15.96
N LEU A 121 0.35 -41.42 -15.13
CA LEU A 121 0.23 -41.60 -13.69
C LEU A 121 -0.60 -40.47 -13.04
N LEU A 122 -0.35 -39.21 -13.44
CA LEU A 122 -1.10 -38.07 -12.91
C LEU A 122 -2.56 -38.08 -13.37
N ARG A 123 -2.82 -38.47 -14.63
CA ARG A 123 -4.20 -38.63 -15.14
C ARG A 123 -4.95 -39.71 -14.36
N GLN A 124 -4.32 -40.85 -14.12
CA GLN A 124 -4.90 -41.91 -13.30
C GLN A 124 -5.16 -41.43 -11.86
N ALA A 125 -4.17 -40.79 -11.23
CA ALA A 125 -4.34 -40.25 -9.88
C ALA A 125 -5.47 -39.22 -9.81
N LYS A 126 -5.64 -38.40 -10.85
CA LYS A 126 -6.77 -37.46 -10.96
C LYS A 126 -8.11 -38.20 -11.08
N GLU A 127 -8.21 -39.24 -11.90
CA GLU A 127 -9.43 -40.05 -12.04
C GLU A 127 -9.80 -40.76 -10.73
N GLU A 128 -8.80 -41.19 -9.97
CA GLU A 128 -8.94 -41.88 -8.68
C GLU A 128 -8.96 -40.92 -7.47
N SER A 129 -8.97 -39.60 -7.70
CA SER A 129 -8.81 -38.56 -6.66
C SER A 129 -9.81 -38.67 -5.51
N ALA A 130 -11.02 -39.18 -5.75
CA ALA A 130 -12.03 -39.41 -4.71
C ALA A 130 -11.57 -40.38 -3.60
N SER A 131 -10.55 -41.21 -3.85
CA SER A 131 -9.94 -42.12 -2.88
C SER A 131 -8.74 -41.52 -2.14
N ALA A 132 -8.25 -40.34 -2.54
CA ALA A 132 -7.16 -39.65 -1.87
C ALA A 132 -7.67 -38.85 -0.65
N GLU A 133 -6.79 -38.65 0.33
CA GLU A 133 -7.05 -37.79 1.48
C GLU A 133 -6.61 -36.34 1.19
N PRO A 134 -7.33 -35.32 1.70
CA PRO A 134 -6.83 -33.95 1.71
C PRO A 134 -5.45 -33.83 2.40
N PRO A 135 -4.54 -32.96 1.93
CA PRO A 135 -4.71 -31.98 0.85
C PRO A 135 -4.46 -32.51 -0.58
N LEU A 136 -4.03 -33.78 -0.74
CA LEU A 136 -3.71 -34.34 -2.07
C LEU A 136 -4.94 -34.40 -2.97
N LYS A 137 -6.07 -34.81 -2.40
CA LYS A 137 -7.37 -34.82 -3.09
C LYS A 137 -7.68 -33.47 -3.73
N ASP A 138 -7.56 -32.39 -2.94
CA ASP A 138 -7.92 -31.04 -3.36
C ASP A 138 -7.06 -30.57 -4.54
N SER A 139 -5.74 -30.82 -4.49
CA SER A 139 -4.83 -30.53 -5.61
C SER A 139 -5.19 -31.31 -6.89
N LEU A 140 -5.52 -32.59 -6.78
CA LEU A 140 -5.88 -33.44 -7.93
C LEU A 140 -7.22 -33.03 -8.57
N GLU A 141 -8.20 -32.68 -7.74
CA GLU A 141 -9.50 -32.18 -8.19
C GLU A 141 -9.35 -30.80 -8.86
N ASN A 142 -8.43 -29.95 -8.37
CA ASN A 142 -8.14 -28.62 -8.92
C ASN A 142 -7.52 -28.65 -10.33
N ILE A 143 -6.73 -29.68 -10.68
CA ILE A 143 -6.12 -29.82 -12.02
C ILE A 143 -7.22 -29.95 -13.10
N ARG A 144 -7.31 -29.01 -14.04
CA ARG A 144 -8.22 -29.07 -15.20
C ARG A 144 -7.64 -29.86 -16.37
N GLU A 145 -6.36 -29.64 -16.66
CA GLU A 145 -5.69 -30.16 -17.84
C GLU A 145 -4.27 -30.62 -17.52
N ILE A 146 -3.85 -31.72 -18.15
CA ILE A 146 -2.48 -32.26 -18.09
C ILE A 146 -1.95 -32.40 -19.52
N ALA A 147 -0.99 -31.55 -19.88
CA ALA A 147 -0.38 -31.52 -21.21
C ALA A 147 1.12 -31.85 -21.13
N VAL A 148 1.61 -32.56 -22.16
CA VAL A 148 3.04 -32.83 -22.36
C VAL A 148 3.59 -31.79 -23.32
N LEU A 149 4.61 -31.05 -22.87
CA LEU A 149 5.33 -30.08 -23.68
C LEU A 149 6.61 -30.72 -24.22
N PRO A 150 6.90 -30.53 -25.52
CA PRO A 150 8.13 -31.06 -26.12
C PRO A 150 9.37 -30.34 -25.55
N PRO A 151 10.56 -30.95 -25.68
CA PRO A 151 11.82 -30.29 -25.38
C PRO A 151 11.96 -28.98 -26.18
N VAL A 152 12.55 -27.96 -25.56
CA VAL A 152 12.75 -26.65 -26.17
C VAL A 152 14.08 -26.04 -25.73
N GLU A 153 14.76 -25.37 -26.65
CA GLU A 153 15.95 -24.58 -26.33
C GLU A 153 15.64 -23.09 -26.38
N TYR A 154 16.11 -22.35 -25.39
CA TYR A 154 15.96 -20.89 -25.34
C TYR A 154 17.13 -20.22 -24.59
N GLU A 155 17.40 -18.96 -24.92
CA GLU A 155 18.39 -18.15 -24.22
C GLU A 155 17.72 -17.27 -23.15
N VAL A 156 18.36 -17.19 -21.99
CA VAL A 156 17.99 -16.27 -20.90
C VAL A 156 19.12 -15.30 -20.65
N LEU A 157 18.84 -14.00 -20.78
CA LEU A 157 19.76 -12.94 -20.40
C LEU A 157 19.62 -12.66 -18.90
N ARG A 158 20.72 -12.76 -18.16
CA ARG A 158 20.79 -12.39 -16.75
C ARG A 158 21.62 -11.12 -16.59
N LYS A 159 21.15 -10.22 -15.73
CA LYS A 159 21.91 -9.05 -15.29
C LYS A 159 22.23 -9.20 -13.82
N GLU A 160 23.49 -9.08 -13.47
CA GLU A 160 23.97 -9.04 -12.10
C GLU A 160 24.35 -7.60 -11.75
N GLN A 161 23.77 -7.04 -10.69
CA GLN A 161 24.23 -5.76 -10.16
C GLN A 161 25.58 -5.97 -9.45
N GLY A 162 26.58 -5.19 -9.83
CA GLY A 162 27.87 -5.18 -9.14
C GLY A 162 27.74 -4.70 -7.69
N GLN A 163 28.69 -5.09 -6.83
CA GLN A 163 28.79 -4.49 -5.49
C GLN A 163 29.04 -2.97 -5.60
N LYS A 164 28.72 -2.17 -4.57
CA LYS A 164 28.86 -0.70 -4.55
C LYS A 164 30.10 -0.21 -5.34
N GLY A 165 29.88 0.35 -6.52
CA GLY A 165 30.92 0.90 -7.41
C GLY A 165 31.30 0.05 -8.63
N GLU A 166 30.86 -1.22 -8.72
CA GLU A 166 31.06 -2.07 -9.90
C GLU A 166 29.93 -1.92 -10.92
N LYS A 167 30.27 -2.00 -12.22
CA LYS A 167 29.27 -2.02 -13.30
C LYS A 167 28.46 -3.30 -13.26
N SER A 168 27.18 -3.22 -13.63
CA SER A 168 26.33 -4.39 -13.86
C SER A 168 26.93 -5.28 -14.94
N ARG A 169 26.90 -6.59 -14.71
CA ARG A 169 27.41 -7.60 -15.64
C ARG A 169 26.23 -8.28 -16.31
N GLU A 170 26.32 -8.52 -17.61
CA GLU A 170 25.29 -9.26 -18.34
C GLU A 170 25.90 -10.56 -18.86
N PHE A 171 25.15 -11.65 -18.74
CA PHE A 171 25.57 -12.94 -19.30
C PHE A 171 24.35 -13.72 -19.77
N LYS A 172 24.59 -14.63 -20.72
CA LYS A 172 23.56 -15.44 -21.33
C LYS A 172 23.66 -16.89 -20.87
N LEU A 173 22.50 -17.46 -20.52
CA LEU A 173 22.35 -18.87 -20.24
C LEU A 173 21.54 -19.51 -21.37
N LEU A 174 22.07 -20.56 -21.98
CA LEU A 174 21.32 -21.43 -22.88
C LEU A 174 20.63 -22.49 -22.03
N VAL A 175 19.31 -22.57 -22.11
CA VAL A 175 18.50 -23.58 -21.45
C VAL A 175 18.03 -24.58 -22.49
N SER A 176 18.47 -25.82 -22.35
CA SER A 176 18.00 -26.98 -23.12
C SER A 176 16.95 -27.73 -22.29
N ALA A 177 15.76 -27.14 -22.17
CA ALA A 177 14.68 -27.71 -21.35
C ALA A 177 14.22 -29.07 -21.94
N PRO A 178 14.18 -30.14 -21.14
CA PRO A 178 13.65 -31.43 -21.56
C PRO A 178 12.13 -31.36 -21.75
N ALA A 179 11.50 -32.48 -22.06
CA ALA A 179 10.05 -32.55 -22.05
C ALA A 179 9.51 -32.21 -20.65
N ARG A 180 8.39 -31.48 -20.60
CA ARG A 180 7.80 -30.98 -19.35
C ARG A 180 6.33 -31.34 -19.26
N ILE A 181 5.83 -31.47 -18.04
CA ILE A 181 4.41 -31.50 -17.76
C ILE A 181 3.93 -30.07 -17.55
N LYS A 182 2.84 -29.70 -18.23
CA LYS A 182 2.04 -28.51 -17.94
C LYS A 182 0.74 -28.97 -17.26
N LEU A 183 0.45 -28.37 -16.11
CA LEU A 183 -0.80 -28.51 -15.40
C LEU A 183 -1.56 -27.18 -15.48
N THR A 184 -2.79 -27.20 -15.96
CA THR A 184 -3.69 -26.04 -15.87
C THR A 184 -4.62 -26.27 -14.69
N LEU A 185 -4.59 -25.42 -13.68
CA LEU A 185 -5.43 -25.53 -12.48
C LEU A 185 -6.68 -24.65 -12.57
N SER A 186 -7.66 -24.91 -11.70
CA SER A 186 -8.85 -24.07 -11.58
C SER A 186 -8.63 -22.82 -10.76
N THR A 187 -7.87 -22.97 -9.68
CA THR A 187 -7.43 -21.92 -8.78
C THR A 187 -5.94 -22.10 -8.51
N VAL A 188 -5.28 -21.06 -8.05
CA VAL A 188 -3.88 -21.14 -7.63
C VAL A 188 -3.76 -22.08 -6.43
N ASP A 189 -2.78 -22.99 -6.46
CA ASP A 189 -2.55 -23.96 -5.39
C ASP A 189 -1.10 -23.90 -4.90
N GLN A 190 -0.90 -23.21 -3.77
CA GLN A 190 0.41 -23.07 -3.15
C GLN A 190 1.03 -24.44 -2.76
N GLY A 191 0.21 -25.44 -2.44
CA GLY A 191 0.65 -26.76 -1.99
C GLY A 191 0.85 -27.78 -3.10
N LEU A 192 0.61 -27.41 -4.37
CA LEU A 192 0.52 -28.34 -5.49
C LEU A 192 1.70 -29.33 -5.54
N PHE A 193 2.94 -28.82 -5.60
CA PHE A 193 4.10 -29.69 -5.79
C PHE A 193 4.44 -30.52 -4.55
N GLU A 194 4.21 -30.00 -3.34
CA GLU A 194 4.33 -30.79 -2.11
C GLU A 194 3.34 -31.97 -2.10
N ASN A 195 2.11 -31.72 -2.57
CA ASN A 195 1.09 -32.75 -2.67
C ASN A 195 1.43 -33.77 -3.77
N LEU A 196 1.85 -33.31 -4.95
CA LEU A 196 2.25 -34.20 -6.05
C LEU A 196 3.47 -35.07 -5.70
N SER A 197 4.38 -34.62 -4.82
CA SER A 197 5.45 -35.46 -4.29
C SER A 197 4.97 -36.70 -3.54
N ARG A 198 3.72 -36.76 -3.08
CA ARG A 198 3.13 -37.98 -2.49
C ARG A 198 2.89 -39.07 -3.52
N ILE A 199 2.71 -38.69 -4.79
CA ILE A 199 2.53 -39.60 -5.94
C ILE A 199 3.88 -39.86 -6.60
N LEU A 200 4.63 -38.79 -6.89
CA LEU A 200 5.87 -38.84 -7.67
C LEU A 200 7.09 -39.28 -6.85
N GLY A 201 6.98 -39.25 -5.51
CA GLY A 201 8.07 -39.50 -4.57
C GLY A 201 8.58 -38.22 -3.92
N LYS A 202 8.90 -38.30 -2.62
CA LYS A 202 9.29 -37.13 -1.79
C LYS A 202 10.52 -36.39 -2.31
N GLU A 203 11.42 -37.11 -2.98
CA GLU A 203 12.67 -36.56 -3.49
C GLU A 203 12.57 -36.10 -4.95
N TYR A 204 11.40 -36.25 -5.59
CA TYR A 204 11.25 -36.03 -7.04
C TYR A 204 11.69 -34.64 -7.47
N PHE A 205 11.20 -33.59 -6.81
CA PHE A 205 11.56 -32.21 -7.12
C PHE A 205 12.89 -31.79 -6.47
N SER A 206 13.15 -32.20 -5.22
CA SER A 206 14.35 -31.79 -4.48
C SER A 206 15.65 -32.34 -5.08
N SER A 207 15.59 -33.48 -5.77
CA SER A 207 16.74 -34.12 -6.42
C SER A 207 16.94 -33.71 -7.87
N PHE A 208 16.14 -32.78 -8.39
CA PHE A 208 16.27 -32.28 -9.76
C PHE A 208 17.59 -31.50 -9.94
N LYS A 209 18.28 -31.74 -11.06
CA LYS A 209 19.61 -31.19 -11.35
C LYS A 209 19.56 -30.20 -12.53
N PRO A 210 19.33 -28.91 -12.28
CA PRO A 210 19.17 -27.92 -13.35
C PRO A 210 20.45 -27.71 -14.17
N ASP A 211 21.63 -27.99 -13.60
CA ASP A 211 22.94 -27.93 -14.24
C ASP A 211 23.09 -28.85 -15.45
N LYS A 212 22.27 -29.91 -15.57
CA LYS A 212 22.22 -30.77 -16.75
C LYS A 212 21.66 -30.05 -17.99
N TYR A 213 20.79 -29.07 -17.77
CA TYR A 213 19.97 -28.45 -18.80
C TYR A 213 20.35 -26.99 -19.08
N VAL A 214 21.12 -26.35 -18.19
CA VAL A 214 21.51 -24.95 -18.36
C VAL A 214 23.02 -24.85 -18.57
N ARG A 215 23.42 -24.16 -19.65
CA ARG A 215 24.82 -23.90 -19.98
C ARG A 215 25.08 -22.41 -20.12
N LEU A 216 26.24 -21.96 -19.65
CA LEU A 216 26.70 -20.59 -19.87
C LEU A 216 27.12 -20.42 -21.33
N VAL A 217 26.59 -19.40 -22.00
CA VAL A 217 27.06 -19.00 -23.32
C VAL A 217 28.33 -18.18 -23.11
N GLU A 218 29.49 -18.70 -23.50
CA GLU A 218 30.77 -18.02 -23.29
C GLU A 218 30.83 -16.67 -24.04
N THR A 219 31.07 -15.58 -23.31
CA THR A 219 31.39 -14.25 -23.84
C THR A 219 32.60 -13.67 -23.12
N VAL A 220 33.12 -12.51 -23.57
CA VAL A 220 34.24 -11.83 -22.88
C VAL A 220 33.86 -11.42 -21.45
N GLU A 221 32.56 -11.21 -21.18
CA GLU A 221 32.01 -10.79 -19.89
C GLU A 221 31.75 -11.97 -18.92
N THR A 222 31.74 -13.22 -19.40
CA THR A 222 31.38 -14.40 -18.59
C THR A 222 32.55 -15.02 -17.81
N ARG A 223 33.80 -14.59 -18.03
CA ARG A 223 35.01 -15.26 -17.48
C ARG A 223 35.22 -15.13 -15.96
N ASN A 224 34.42 -14.31 -15.27
CA ASN A 224 34.63 -13.94 -13.86
C ASN A 224 33.40 -14.18 -12.95
N ILE A 225 32.44 -15.01 -13.34
CA ILE A 225 31.29 -15.35 -12.48
C ILE A 225 31.71 -16.45 -11.50
N ALA A 226 31.53 -16.22 -10.20
CA ALA A 226 31.81 -17.23 -9.17
C ALA A 226 30.90 -18.46 -9.39
N PRO A 227 31.44 -19.70 -9.31
CA PRO A 227 30.66 -20.91 -9.57
C PRO A 227 29.38 -21.03 -8.76
N GLU A 228 29.39 -20.60 -7.50
CA GLU A 228 28.21 -20.65 -6.62
C GLU A 228 27.10 -19.70 -7.10
N ARG A 229 27.45 -18.49 -7.55
CA ARG A 229 26.47 -17.55 -8.11
C ARG A 229 25.90 -18.05 -9.43
N LEU A 230 26.74 -18.66 -10.26
CA LEU A 230 26.26 -19.30 -11.48
C LEU A 230 25.25 -20.42 -11.17
N LYS A 231 25.51 -21.20 -10.11
CA LYS A 231 24.59 -22.26 -9.66
C LYS A 231 23.24 -21.70 -9.18
N GLU A 232 23.23 -20.59 -8.44
CA GLU A 232 22.00 -19.89 -8.07
C GLU A 232 21.21 -19.44 -9.31
N HIS A 233 21.88 -18.76 -10.25
CA HIS A 233 21.24 -18.33 -11.49
C HIS A 233 20.70 -19.49 -12.34
N ILE A 234 21.41 -20.62 -12.38
CA ILE A 234 20.96 -21.85 -13.05
C ILE A 234 19.66 -22.36 -12.41
N GLY A 235 19.61 -22.45 -11.08
CA GLY A 235 18.42 -22.92 -10.36
C GLY A 235 17.20 -22.02 -10.52
N GLU A 236 17.39 -20.70 -10.57
CA GLU A 236 16.30 -19.74 -10.80
C GLU A 236 15.79 -19.74 -12.25
N VAL A 237 16.68 -19.96 -13.22
CA VAL A 237 16.31 -19.95 -14.64
C VAL A 237 15.57 -21.22 -15.05
N PHE A 238 15.93 -22.36 -14.45
CA PHE A 238 15.29 -23.63 -14.74
C PHE A 238 15.02 -24.43 -13.45
N PRO A 239 14.01 -24.03 -12.67
CA PRO A 239 13.69 -24.69 -11.41
C PRO A 239 13.08 -26.08 -11.62
N ALA A 240 13.03 -26.86 -10.54
CA ALA A 240 12.40 -28.18 -10.52
C ALA A 240 10.88 -28.14 -10.78
N PHE A 241 10.28 -26.97 -10.59
CA PHE A 241 8.89 -26.68 -10.91
C PHE A 241 8.68 -25.16 -10.97
N GLU A 242 7.63 -24.73 -11.66
CA GLU A 242 7.19 -23.33 -11.75
C GLU A 242 5.70 -23.25 -11.36
N HIS A 243 5.38 -22.32 -10.46
CA HIS A 243 4.02 -21.82 -10.29
C HIS A 243 3.87 -20.56 -11.14
N ASN A 244 2.94 -20.55 -12.10
CA ASN A 244 2.61 -19.36 -12.88
C ASN A 244 1.13 -19.00 -12.71
N PRO A 245 0.77 -18.23 -11.68
CA PRO A 245 -0.54 -17.59 -11.62
C PRO A 245 -0.81 -16.78 -12.88
N VAL A 246 -2.04 -16.85 -13.36
CA VAL A 246 -2.53 -16.15 -14.53
C VAL A 246 -3.74 -15.31 -14.15
N LEU A 247 -3.70 -14.04 -14.54
CA LEU A 247 -4.82 -13.11 -14.46
C LEU A 247 -5.28 -12.80 -15.88
N ILE A 248 -6.56 -13.00 -16.18
CA ILE A 248 -7.17 -12.51 -17.43
C ILE A 248 -8.12 -11.39 -17.04
N PHE A 249 -7.93 -10.20 -17.63
CA PHE A 249 -8.90 -9.10 -17.51
C PHE A 249 -9.65 -8.94 -18.82
N HIS A 250 -10.98 -8.84 -18.70
CA HIS A 250 -11.89 -8.48 -19.79
C HIS A 250 -12.27 -7.00 -19.62
N LEU A 251 -11.91 -6.17 -20.59
CA LEU A 251 -12.06 -4.71 -20.53
C LEU A 251 -13.45 -4.26 -20.99
N ARG A 252 -13.97 -3.21 -20.36
CA ARG A 252 -15.24 -2.58 -20.75
C ARG A 252 -15.11 -1.95 -22.14
N PRO A 253 -16.04 -2.23 -23.07
CA PRO A 253 -16.05 -1.55 -24.36
C PRO A 253 -16.42 -0.07 -24.20
N GLY A 254 -15.79 0.79 -25.01
CA GLY A 254 -16.16 2.20 -25.13
C GLY A 254 -15.64 3.13 -24.02
N VAL A 255 -14.75 2.65 -23.15
CA VAL A 255 -14.00 3.53 -22.23
C VAL A 255 -13.06 4.41 -23.06
N LYS A 256 -13.11 5.72 -22.85
CA LYS A 256 -12.35 6.71 -23.62
C LYS A 256 -11.33 7.43 -22.76
N PHE A 257 -10.17 7.71 -23.36
CA PHE A 257 -9.28 8.76 -22.88
C PHE A 257 -9.90 10.14 -23.11
N HIS A 258 -9.40 11.14 -22.40
CA HIS A 258 -9.87 12.53 -22.47
C HIS A 258 -9.70 13.18 -23.86
N ASP A 259 -8.89 12.60 -24.74
CA ASP A 259 -8.72 13.05 -26.13
C ASP A 259 -9.64 12.32 -27.13
N GLY A 260 -10.49 11.40 -26.65
CA GLY A 260 -11.48 10.67 -27.43
C GLY A 260 -11.04 9.29 -27.93
N HIS A 261 -9.76 8.91 -27.79
CA HIS A 261 -9.28 7.57 -28.13
C HIS A 261 -9.89 6.51 -27.21
N ASP A 262 -10.18 5.33 -27.76
CA ASP A 262 -10.66 4.18 -26.98
C ASP A 262 -9.50 3.53 -26.23
N LEU A 263 -9.67 3.34 -24.93
CA LEU A 263 -8.76 2.58 -24.09
C LEU A 263 -8.91 1.09 -24.41
N ASN A 264 -7.79 0.41 -24.67
CA ASN A 264 -7.76 -1.01 -24.99
C ASN A 264 -6.61 -1.76 -24.27
N ALA A 265 -6.52 -3.07 -24.51
CA ALA A 265 -5.51 -3.94 -23.89
C ALA A 265 -4.05 -3.54 -24.22
N GLY A 266 -3.81 -2.85 -25.34
CA GLY A 266 -2.52 -2.26 -25.70
C GLY A 266 -2.05 -1.22 -24.69
N ASP A 267 -2.96 -0.34 -24.22
CA ASP A 267 -2.65 0.68 -23.20
C ASP A 267 -2.26 0.05 -21.86
N VAL A 268 -2.89 -1.08 -21.49
CA VAL A 268 -2.57 -1.84 -20.29
C VAL A 268 -1.15 -2.41 -20.38
N LYS A 269 -0.85 -3.07 -21.50
CA LYS A 269 0.49 -3.61 -21.77
C LYS A 269 1.54 -2.50 -21.78
N PHE A 270 1.26 -1.39 -22.47
CA PHE A 270 2.13 -0.24 -22.52
C PHE A 270 2.41 0.34 -21.13
N THR A 271 1.38 0.44 -20.28
CA THR A 271 1.54 0.94 -18.90
C THR A 271 2.49 0.07 -18.09
N TYR A 272 2.35 -1.26 -18.19
CA TYR A 272 3.30 -2.19 -17.58
C TYR A 272 4.72 -2.02 -18.13
N GLU A 273 4.88 -1.95 -19.45
CA GLU A 273 6.19 -1.75 -20.09
C GLU A 273 6.82 -0.41 -19.70
N ALA A 274 6.02 0.64 -19.53
CA ALA A 274 6.46 1.94 -19.07
C ALA A 274 6.96 1.90 -17.62
N ILE A 275 6.29 1.16 -16.73
CA ILE A 275 6.75 0.95 -15.35
C ILE A 275 8.09 0.22 -15.35
N MET A 276 8.19 -0.86 -16.13
CA MET A 276 9.37 -1.72 -16.15
C MET A 276 10.55 -1.12 -16.94
N ASN A 277 10.36 -0.05 -17.71
CA ASN A 277 11.42 0.63 -18.44
C ASN A 277 12.38 1.36 -17.48
N PRO A 278 13.66 0.96 -17.40
CA PRO A 278 14.64 1.57 -16.49
C PRO A 278 14.86 3.08 -16.72
N ARG A 279 14.59 3.60 -17.93
CA ARG A 279 14.69 5.04 -18.23
C ARG A 279 13.67 5.87 -17.46
N ASN A 280 12.55 5.27 -17.07
CA ASN A 280 11.48 5.95 -16.37
C ASN A 280 11.74 6.05 -14.86
N LEU A 281 12.60 5.18 -14.30
CA LEU A 281 12.89 5.11 -12.87
C LEU A 281 11.60 5.10 -12.03
N SER A 282 10.62 4.30 -12.44
CA SER A 282 9.33 4.21 -11.76
C SER A 282 9.52 3.70 -10.34
N PRO A 283 8.89 4.33 -9.33
CA PRO A 283 8.89 3.78 -7.97
C PRO A 283 8.09 2.47 -7.86
N ARG A 284 7.35 2.07 -8.90
CA ARG A 284 6.44 0.92 -8.92
C ARG A 284 7.06 -0.37 -9.45
N ILE A 285 8.34 -0.35 -9.85
CA ILE A 285 9.01 -1.53 -10.43
C ILE A 285 8.87 -2.77 -9.54
N ALA A 286 9.00 -2.61 -8.22
CA ALA A 286 8.90 -3.74 -7.29
C ALA A 286 7.52 -4.42 -7.29
N ASP A 287 6.45 -3.65 -7.53
CA ASP A 287 5.06 -4.13 -7.54
C ASP A 287 4.76 -4.99 -8.79
N TYR A 288 5.49 -4.74 -9.88
CA TYR A 288 5.28 -5.38 -11.18
C TYR A 288 6.40 -6.36 -11.58
N GLU A 289 7.54 -6.35 -10.89
CA GLU A 289 8.65 -7.31 -11.09
C GLU A 289 8.21 -8.79 -11.11
N PRO A 290 7.23 -9.25 -10.31
CA PRO A 290 6.74 -10.63 -10.33
C PRO A 290 6.06 -11.06 -11.64
N VAL A 291 5.67 -10.12 -12.49
CA VAL A 291 5.06 -10.40 -13.81
C VAL A 291 6.10 -11.01 -14.75
N LYS A 292 5.72 -12.12 -15.39
CA LYS A 292 6.47 -12.83 -16.44
C LYS A 292 6.18 -12.25 -17.81
N SER A 293 4.90 -12.06 -18.14
CA SER A 293 4.45 -11.48 -19.40
C SER A 293 3.10 -10.76 -19.26
N VAL A 294 2.88 -9.80 -20.15
CA VAL A 294 1.58 -9.18 -20.40
C VAL A 294 1.28 -9.34 -21.89
N GLU A 295 0.23 -10.09 -22.18
CA GLU A 295 -0.16 -10.54 -23.52
C GLU A 295 -1.50 -9.92 -23.89
N VAL A 296 -1.53 -9.25 -25.05
CA VAL A 296 -2.77 -8.75 -25.65
C VAL A 296 -3.36 -9.89 -26.46
N ILE A 297 -4.47 -10.45 -26.00
CA ILE A 297 -5.18 -11.53 -26.70
C ILE A 297 -6.03 -10.93 -27.82
N ASP A 298 -6.74 -9.86 -27.50
CA ASP A 298 -7.53 -9.04 -28.41
C ASP A 298 -7.67 -7.61 -27.80
N PRO A 299 -8.29 -6.63 -28.48
CA PRO A 299 -8.39 -5.26 -27.96
C PRO A 299 -9.03 -5.11 -26.57
N LEU A 300 -9.88 -6.05 -26.14
CA LEU A 300 -10.57 -6.01 -24.85
C LEU A 300 -10.16 -7.14 -23.90
N THR A 301 -9.12 -7.92 -24.23
CA THR A 301 -8.68 -9.03 -23.38
C THR A 301 -7.16 -8.98 -23.19
N VAL A 302 -6.73 -8.88 -21.93
CA VAL A 302 -5.31 -8.90 -21.55
C VAL A 302 -5.03 -10.06 -20.59
N LYS A 303 -4.01 -10.86 -20.91
CA LYS A 303 -3.52 -11.97 -20.09
C LYS A 303 -2.22 -11.56 -19.42
N ILE A 304 -2.16 -11.67 -18.10
CA ILE A 304 -0.96 -11.41 -17.29
C ILE A 304 -0.52 -12.74 -16.70
N VAL A 305 0.73 -13.11 -16.93
CA VAL A 305 1.33 -14.33 -16.39
C VAL A 305 2.36 -13.93 -15.35
N TYR A 306 2.32 -14.54 -14.17
CA TYR A 306 3.30 -14.35 -13.11
C TYR A 306 4.39 -15.41 -13.17
N LYS A 307 5.60 -15.09 -12.72
CA LYS A 307 6.72 -16.06 -12.68
C LYS A 307 6.85 -16.81 -11.36
N ARG A 308 6.01 -16.45 -10.37
CA ARG A 308 5.94 -17.07 -9.03
C ARG A 308 4.63 -16.68 -8.34
N LEU A 309 4.28 -17.41 -7.28
CA LEU A 309 3.19 -17.06 -6.37
C LEU A 309 3.47 -15.70 -5.71
N TYR A 310 2.56 -14.76 -5.90
CA TYR A 310 2.59 -13.43 -5.28
C TYR A 310 1.20 -12.77 -5.35
N SER A 311 0.33 -13.08 -4.39
CA SER A 311 -1.06 -12.60 -4.38
C SER A 311 -1.26 -11.09 -4.25
N PRO A 312 -0.40 -10.30 -3.57
CA PRO A 312 -0.55 -8.85 -3.52
C PRO A 312 -0.54 -8.18 -4.90
N ALA A 313 0.02 -8.84 -5.91
CA ALA A 313 0.09 -8.32 -7.26
C ALA A 313 -1.26 -8.12 -7.93
N PHE A 314 -2.32 -8.77 -7.46
CA PHE A 314 -3.64 -8.55 -8.05
C PHE A 314 -4.08 -7.09 -7.86
N GLY A 315 -3.92 -6.54 -6.66
CA GLY A 315 -4.33 -5.16 -6.34
C GLY A 315 -3.52 -4.07 -7.04
N THR A 316 -2.32 -4.39 -7.55
CA THR A 316 -1.45 -3.38 -8.21
C THR A 316 -2.04 -2.92 -9.54
N TRP A 317 -2.93 -3.71 -10.17
CA TRP A 317 -3.65 -3.36 -11.39
C TRP A 317 -4.71 -2.26 -11.22
N GLY A 318 -4.85 -1.68 -10.03
CA GLY A 318 -5.53 -0.40 -9.82
C GLY A 318 -4.72 0.83 -10.24
N MET A 319 -3.49 0.65 -10.74
CA MET A 319 -2.67 1.70 -11.33
C MET A 319 -3.37 2.38 -12.51
N GLY A 320 -3.31 3.72 -12.57
CA GLY A 320 -3.87 4.51 -13.66
C GLY A 320 -3.26 4.14 -15.01
N ILE A 321 -4.09 3.73 -15.97
CA ILE A 321 -3.67 3.33 -17.31
C ILE A 321 -3.22 4.55 -18.13
N LEU A 322 -2.03 4.45 -18.72
CA LEU A 322 -1.45 5.47 -19.57
C LEU A 322 -1.87 5.30 -21.04
N PRO A 323 -2.12 6.39 -21.78
CA PRO A 323 -2.42 6.34 -23.21
C PRO A 323 -1.18 6.01 -24.04
N GLU A 324 -1.11 4.80 -24.61
CA GLU A 324 0.02 4.35 -25.42
C GLU A 324 0.28 5.32 -26.59
N HIS A 325 -0.78 5.76 -27.28
CA HIS A 325 -0.68 6.60 -28.47
C HIS A 325 -0.01 7.96 -28.20
N LEU A 326 -0.03 8.46 -26.96
CA LEU A 326 0.62 9.72 -26.59
C LEU A 326 2.05 9.55 -26.06
N LEU A 327 2.36 8.37 -25.52
CA LEU A 327 3.58 8.15 -24.72
C LEU A 327 4.50 7.05 -25.24
N ASN A 328 4.13 6.39 -26.33
CA ASN A 328 5.02 5.43 -27.00
C ASN A 328 6.28 6.11 -27.55
N ASN A 329 7.26 5.30 -27.95
CA ASN A 329 8.57 5.78 -28.41
C ASN A 329 8.46 6.75 -29.61
N GLU A 330 7.51 6.54 -30.53
CA GLU A 330 7.34 7.45 -31.67
C GLU A 330 6.80 8.81 -31.23
N SER A 331 5.82 8.83 -30.34
CA SER A 331 5.22 10.05 -29.82
C SER A 331 6.21 10.85 -28.99
N LEU A 332 7.02 10.18 -28.14
CA LEU A 332 8.10 10.83 -27.39
C LEU A 332 9.19 11.39 -28.31
N LYS A 333 9.57 10.68 -29.38
CA LYS A 333 10.53 11.20 -30.38
C LYS A 333 9.99 12.43 -31.11
N LYS A 334 8.72 12.39 -31.54
CA LYS A 334 8.06 13.54 -32.19
C LYS A 334 8.00 14.74 -31.25
N GLU A 335 7.70 14.52 -29.98
CA GLU A 335 7.71 15.56 -28.95
C GLU A 335 9.12 16.14 -28.74
N ALA A 336 10.15 15.29 -28.62
CA ALA A 336 11.53 15.74 -28.47
C ALA A 336 11.96 16.68 -29.61
N ILE A 337 11.70 16.28 -30.85
CA ILE A 337 11.99 17.10 -32.05
C ILE A 337 11.25 18.43 -31.97
N ARG A 338 9.95 18.42 -31.63
CA ARG A 338 9.14 19.64 -31.48
C ARG A 338 9.70 20.59 -30.42
N LEU A 339 10.28 20.05 -29.35
CA LEU A 339 10.88 20.82 -28.25
C LEU A 339 12.35 21.17 -28.48
N GLY A 340 12.95 20.80 -29.62
CA GLY A 340 14.37 21.03 -29.91
C GLY A 340 15.31 20.21 -29.01
N LYS A 341 14.84 19.07 -28.48
CA LYS A 341 15.62 18.15 -27.66
C LYS A 341 16.09 16.96 -28.50
N GLU A 342 17.20 16.36 -28.08
CA GLU A 342 17.73 15.13 -28.67
C GLU A 342 16.78 13.95 -28.39
N PRO A 343 16.17 13.32 -29.42
CA PRO A 343 15.18 12.25 -29.23
C PRO A 343 15.71 11.06 -28.45
N GLU A 344 17.01 10.81 -28.57
CA GLU A 344 17.66 9.65 -27.95
C GLU A 344 17.84 9.81 -26.44
N ASN A 345 17.89 11.04 -25.94
CA ASN A 345 17.98 11.35 -24.52
C ASN A 345 16.63 11.66 -23.88
N PHE A 346 15.65 12.07 -24.69
CA PHE A 346 14.29 12.37 -24.22
C PHE A 346 13.56 11.12 -23.72
N SER A 347 12.88 11.26 -22.58
CA SER A 347 12.11 10.17 -21.96
C SER A 347 10.76 10.65 -21.47
N MET A 348 9.91 9.72 -21.05
CA MET A 348 8.59 10.02 -20.46
C MET A 348 8.70 11.00 -19.27
N ARG A 349 9.80 10.97 -18.51
CA ARG A 349 10.05 11.88 -17.38
C ARG A 349 10.14 13.35 -17.81
N GLU A 350 10.53 13.61 -19.06
CA GLU A 350 10.69 14.95 -19.61
C GLU A 350 9.51 15.39 -20.49
N SER A 351 8.53 14.51 -20.70
CA SER A 351 7.35 14.78 -21.52
C SER A 351 6.50 15.89 -20.92
N SER A 352 5.95 16.75 -21.78
CA SER A 352 4.93 17.73 -21.39
C SER A 352 3.65 17.09 -20.86
N PHE A 353 3.43 15.80 -21.12
CA PHE A 353 2.34 15.01 -20.54
C PHE A 353 2.31 15.11 -19.02
N ASN A 354 3.47 15.14 -18.36
CA ASN A 354 3.58 15.23 -16.90
C ASN A 354 3.01 16.53 -16.30
N ARG A 355 2.75 17.53 -17.15
CA ARG A 355 2.13 18.83 -16.81
C ARG A 355 0.80 19.06 -17.52
N ASN A 356 0.38 18.13 -18.39
CA ASN A 356 -0.87 18.18 -19.16
C ASN A 356 -1.34 16.75 -19.45
N PRO A 357 -1.70 15.97 -18.42
CA PRO A 357 -2.08 14.58 -18.57
C PRO A 357 -3.40 14.43 -19.33
N LYS A 358 -3.53 13.30 -20.03
CA LYS A 358 -4.78 12.83 -20.62
C LYS A 358 -5.00 11.41 -20.11
N GLY A 359 -5.97 11.22 -19.23
CA GLY A 359 -6.32 9.93 -18.68
C GLY A 359 -7.73 9.52 -19.12
N SER A 360 -8.35 8.62 -18.37
CA SER A 360 -9.68 8.05 -18.62
C SER A 360 -10.64 8.27 -17.44
N GLY A 361 -10.22 9.08 -16.45
CA GLY A 361 -10.95 9.38 -15.24
C GLY A 361 -12.04 10.46 -15.41
N PRO A 362 -12.77 10.77 -14.33
CA PRO A 362 -13.94 11.65 -14.34
C PRO A 362 -13.64 13.12 -14.68
N PHE A 363 -12.39 13.58 -14.53
CA PHE A 363 -12.01 14.96 -14.79
C PHE A 363 -10.83 15.06 -15.76
N VAL A 364 -10.94 15.97 -16.71
CA VAL A 364 -9.92 16.35 -17.69
C VAL A 364 -9.03 17.44 -17.13
N PHE A 365 -7.71 17.30 -17.28
CA PHE A 365 -6.79 18.38 -16.94
C PHE A 365 -7.02 19.64 -17.78
N ARG A 366 -7.07 20.80 -17.12
CA ARG A 366 -7.22 22.11 -17.78
C ARG A 366 -6.01 23.02 -17.66
N GLU A 367 -5.59 23.33 -16.43
CA GLU A 367 -4.49 24.27 -16.18
C GLU A 367 -3.74 23.91 -14.90
N TRP A 368 -2.43 24.14 -14.90
CA TRP A 368 -1.62 24.10 -13.69
C TRP A 368 -0.71 25.30 -13.61
N LYS A 369 -1.00 26.17 -12.63
CA LYS A 369 -0.15 27.29 -12.25
C LYS A 369 0.61 26.92 -10.98
N SER A 370 1.91 26.70 -11.12
CA SER A 370 2.78 26.22 -10.06
C SER A 370 2.68 27.07 -8.79
N ASP A 371 2.69 26.39 -7.65
CA ASP A 371 2.56 26.95 -6.30
C ASP A 371 1.28 27.76 -6.06
N GLN A 372 0.29 27.64 -6.94
CA GLN A 372 -0.98 28.38 -6.85
C GLN A 372 -2.18 27.45 -6.97
N TYR A 373 -2.38 26.81 -8.13
CA TYR A 373 -3.52 25.92 -8.33
C TYR A 373 -3.37 24.97 -9.52
N ILE A 374 -4.15 23.88 -9.46
CA ILE A 374 -4.48 22.99 -10.58
C ILE A 374 -5.99 23.03 -10.78
N THR A 375 -6.43 23.17 -12.03
CA THR A 375 -7.84 23.13 -12.41
C THR A 375 -8.09 21.93 -13.32
N LEU A 376 -9.14 21.18 -13.01
CA LEU A 376 -9.67 20.11 -13.84
C LEU A 376 -11.11 20.45 -14.25
N GLU A 377 -11.48 20.09 -15.46
CA GLU A 377 -12.83 20.24 -16.01
C GLU A 377 -13.51 18.86 -16.08
N ARG A 378 -14.82 18.82 -15.94
CA ARG A 378 -15.60 17.60 -16.04
C ARG A 378 -15.41 16.89 -17.39
N PHE A 379 -15.27 15.56 -17.37
CA PHE A 379 -15.30 14.75 -18.58
C PHE A 379 -16.73 14.31 -18.93
N GLU A 380 -17.32 14.89 -19.96
CA GLU A 380 -18.71 14.62 -20.37
C GLU A 380 -18.96 13.17 -20.84
N HIS A 381 -17.91 12.48 -21.32
CA HIS A 381 -17.99 11.11 -21.83
C HIS A 381 -17.47 10.07 -20.84
N TYR A 382 -17.41 10.41 -19.55
CA TYR A 382 -17.00 9.47 -18.52
C TYR A 382 -17.97 8.30 -18.42
N TRP A 383 -17.43 7.08 -18.33
CA TRP A 383 -18.19 5.84 -18.53
C TRP A 383 -19.20 5.52 -17.41
N GLU A 384 -18.99 6.03 -16.17
CA GLU A 384 -19.98 5.94 -15.07
C GLU A 384 -21.00 7.09 -15.09
N GLY A 385 -20.98 7.92 -16.12
CA GLY A 385 -21.74 9.16 -16.19
C GLY A 385 -20.95 10.35 -15.63
N PRO A 386 -21.05 11.52 -16.28
CA PRO A 386 -20.19 12.66 -15.97
C PRO A 386 -20.43 13.19 -14.55
N PRO A 387 -19.39 13.67 -13.85
CA PRO A 387 -19.55 14.32 -12.56
C PRO A 387 -20.62 15.42 -12.53
N ASN A 388 -21.31 15.58 -11.40
CA ASN A 388 -22.24 16.70 -11.29
C ASN A 388 -21.51 18.05 -11.20
N TYR A 389 -20.35 18.12 -10.54
CA TYR A 389 -19.46 19.28 -10.59
C TYR A 389 -18.86 19.47 -11.99
N ARG A 390 -18.83 20.71 -12.48
CA ARG A 390 -18.25 21.10 -13.76
C ARG A 390 -16.74 21.31 -13.69
N ALA A 391 -16.22 21.72 -12.54
CA ALA A 391 -14.80 21.90 -12.34
C ALA A 391 -14.36 21.48 -10.93
N TYR A 392 -13.10 21.03 -10.86
CA TYR A 392 -12.39 20.75 -9.63
C TYR A 392 -11.16 21.63 -9.56
N HIS A 393 -10.99 22.35 -8.45
CA HIS A 393 -9.84 23.20 -8.21
C HIS A 393 -9.05 22.69 -7.01
N PHE A 394 -7.77 22.47 -7.23
CA PHE A 394 -6.79 22.15 -6.20
C PHE A 394 -5.93 23.38 -5.94
N ARG A 395 -6.11 24.04 -4.80
CA ARG A 395 -5.39 25.27 -4.45
C ARG A 395 -4.24 24.99 -3.50
N VAL A 396 -3.07 25.52 -3.80
CA VAL A 396 -1.87 25.38 -3.00
C VAL A 396 -1.77 26.55 -2.02
N ILE A 397 -1.90 26.25 -0.72
CA ILE A 397 -1.87 27.22 0.38
C ILE A 397 -0.98 26.64 1.48
N PRO A 398 0.32 27.01 1.52
CA PRO A 398 1.29 26.44 2.46
C PRO A 398 1.15 27.00 3.89
N ASP A 399 -0.07 27.25 4.35
CA ASP A 399 -0.40 27.70 5.70
C ASP A 399 -1.75 27.10 6.14
N PRO A 400 -1.77 26.14 7.09
CA PRO A 400 -2.99 25.48 7.54
C PRO A 400 -4.05 26.43 8.12
N LEU A 401 -3.63 27.51 8.78
CA LEU A 401 -4.55 28.50 9.35
C LEU A 401 -5.29 29.25 8.23
N THR A 402 -4.59 29.63 7.17
CA THR A 402 -5.19 30.26 5.99
C THR A 402 -6.16 29.32 5.29
N GLN A 403 -5.82 28.02 5.15
CA GLN A 403 -6.74 27.03 4.60
C GLN A 403 -8.04 26.95 5.39
N GLU A 404 -7.93 26.90 6.73
CA GLU A 404 -9.10 26.89 7.61
C GLU A 404 -9.93 28.17 7.47
N LEU A 405 -9.31 29.35 7.40
CA LEU A 405 -10.01 30.62 7.21
C LEU A 405 -10.76 30.67 5.87
N GLU A 406 -10.17 30.15 4.79
CA GLU A 406 -10.83 30.05 3.49
C GLU A 406 -11.97 29.03 3.47
N PHE A 407 -11.86 27.95 4.26
CA PHE A 407 -12.97 27.04 4.47
C PHE A 407 -14.12 27.72 5.23
N TYR A 408 -13.83 28.52 6.26
CA TYR A 408 -14.86 29.26 7.01
C TYR A 408 -15.63 30.28 6.16
N SER A 409 -14.94 30.99 5.27
CA SER A 409 -15.59 31.94 4.35
C SER A 409 -16.37 31.23 3.24
N GLY A 410 -16.16 29.92 3.06
CA GLY A 410 -16.75 29.11 1.99
C GLY A 410 -16.00 29.22 0.66
N THR A 411 -14.85 29.90 0.64
CA THR A 411 -13.97 29.95 -0.53
C THR A 411 -13.46 28.55 -0.86
N ALA A 412 -13.05 27.76 0.14
CA ALA A 412 -12.70 26.35 -0.01
C ALA A 412 -13.85 25.42 0.45
N ASP A 413 -14.01 24.27 -0.21
CA ASP A 413 -14.98 23.23 0.16
C ASP A 413 -14.41 22.20 1.14
N THR A 414 -13.10 21.98 1.10
CA THR A 414 -12.39 21.07 2.01
C THR A 414 -10.94 21.51 2.20
N TYR A 415 -10.39 21.15 3.35
CA TYR A 415 -8.99 21.28 3.71
C TYR A 415 -8.55 20.12 4.61
N ASN A 416 -7.25 19.97 4.86
CA ASN A 416 -6.74 18.96 5.80
C ASN A 416 -6.97 19.42 7.24
N VAL A 417 -8.00 18.86 7.89
CA VAL A 417 -8.39 19.20 9.26
C VAL A 417 -7.61 18.39 10.30
N GLU A 418 -7.21 19.02 11.39
CA GLU A 418 -6.55 18.37 12.53
C GLU A 418 -7.55 17.86 13.58
N PRO A 419 -7.20 16.85 14.41
CA PRO A 419 -8.13 16.26 15.39
C PRO A 419 -8.81 17.26 16.34
N HIS A 420 -8.08 18.28 16.79
CA HIS A 420 -8.60 19.30 17.68
C HIS A 420 -9.62 20.23 16.98
N GLN A 421 -9.41 20.51 15.68
CA GLN A 421 -10.34 21.27 14.85
C GLN A 421 -11.62 20.47 14.58
N VAL A 422 -11.52 19.16 14.33
CA VAL A 422 -12.71 18.29 14.17
C VAL A 422 -13.58 18.33 15.41
N LYS A 423 -12.97 18.22 16.60
CA LYS A 423 -13.72 18.32 17.86
C LYS A 423 -14.52 19.62 17.95
N ARG A 424 -13.91 20.74 17.54
CA ARG A 424 -14.56 22.06 17.57
C ARG A 424 -15.62 22.23 16.48
N LEU A 425 -15.33 21.78 15.25
CA LEU A 425 -16.22 21.88 14.08
C LEU A 425 -17.40 20.92 14.12
N ARG A 426 -17.31 19.85 14.92
CA ARG A 426 -18.43 18.92 15.16
C ARG A 426 -19.64 19.57 15.80
N GLU A 427 -19.43 20.63 16.58
CA GLU A 427 -20.50 21.35 17.27
C GLU A 427 -21.13 22.46 16.40
N ASP A 428 -20.57 22.72 15.22
CA ASP A 428 -21.05 23.76 14.31
C ASP A 428 -22.10 23.20 13.34
N GLU A 429 -23.30 23.78 13.36
CA GLU A 429 -24.43 23.32 12.56
C GLU A 429 -24.26 23.54 11.05
N ARG A 430 -23.25 24.31 10.61
CA ARG A 430 -22.97 24.53 9.18
C ARG A 430 -22.24 23.37 8.53
N TYR A 431 -21.56 22.54 9.33
CA TYR A 431 -20.63 21.54 8.82
C TYR A 431 -21.04 20.10 9.16
N GLN A 432 -20.69 19.19 8.27
CA GLN A 432 -20.69 17.76 8.51
C GLN A 432 -19.25 17.30 8.70
N ASN A 433 -19.05 16.36 9.62
CA ASN A 433 -17.74 15.92 10.05
C ASN A 433 -17.61 14.42 9.80
N PHE A 434 -16.50 14.03 9.19
CA PHE A 434 -16.20 12.66 8.84
C PHE A 434 -14.99 12.21 9.62
N SER A 435 -15.06 10.98 10.13
CA SER A 435 -13.92 10.32 10.70
C SER A 435 -14.05 8.84 10.43
N GLY A 436 -13.02 8.25 9.86
CA GLY A 436 -12.91 6.81 9.68
C GLY A 436 -11.50 6.37 10.01
N LEU A 437 -11.29 5.08 10.19
CA LEU A 437 -9.95 4.58 10.47
C LEU A 437 -9.05 4.79 9.24
N SER A 438 -7.81 5.23 9.48
CA SER A 438 -6.75 5.29 8.47
C SER A 438 -6.10 3.92 8.28
N PHE A 439 -5.31 3.75 7.21
CA PHE A 439 -4.51 2.55 6.99
C PHE A 439 -3.14 2.68 7.62
N GLY A 440 -3.02 2.37 8.90
CA GLY A 440 -1.75 2.47 9.61
C GLY A 440 -1.89 2.42 11.11
N TYR A 441 -0.75 2.52 11.79
CA TYR A 441 -0.71 2.53 13.25
C TYR A 441 0.51 3.26 13.79
N THR A 442 0.37 3.78 15.00
CA THR A 442 1.48 4.30 15.81
C THR A 442 1.85 3.28 16.87
N TYR A 443 3.15 3.11 17.11
CA TYR A 443 3.67 2.10 18.01
C TYR A 443 4.93 2.58 18.75
N ILE A 444 5.27 1.87 19.82
CA ILE A 444 6.59 1.90 20.46
C ILE A 444 7.32 0.63 20.06
N GLY A 445 8.44 0.74 19.35
CA GLY A 445 9.25 -0.40 18.93
C GLY A 445 10.42 -0.64 19.87
N TYR A 446 10.64 -1.90 20.27
CA TYR A 446 11.75 -2.31 21.14
C TYR A 446 12.83 -3.01 20.34
N ASN A 447 14.06 -2.47 20.29
CA ASN A 447 15.15 -3.12 19.56
C ASN A 447 15.59 -4.40 20.28
N MET A 448 15.10 -5.56 19.82
CA MET A 448 15.32 -6.87 20.45
C MET A 448 16.79 -7.35 20.37
N ARG A 449 17.64 -6.62 19.64
CA ARG A 449 19.10 -6.80 19.66
C ARG A 449 19.70 -6.32 20.98
N ARG A 450 19.02 -5.45 21.73
CA ARG A 450 19.45 -5.02 23.08
C ARG A 450 19.06 -6.07 24.12
N PRO A 451 19.98 -6.47 25.02
CA PRO A 451 19.70 -7.49 26.04
C PRO A 451 18.44 -7.24 26.88
N ILE A 452 18.17 -5.98 27.23
CA ILE A 452 17.00 -5.58 28.03
C ILE A 452 15.66 -5.91 27.37
N PHE A 453 15.61 -5.99 26.03
CA PHE A 453 14.40 -6.24 25.26
C PHE A 453 14.32 -7.65 24.70
N GLN A 454 15.24 -8.57 25.03
CA GLN A 454 15.15 -9.96 24.61
C GLN A 454 14.05 -10.73 25.36
N ASP A 455 13.85 -10.42 26.65
CA ASP A 455 12.78 -11.02 27.45
C ASP A 455 11.43 -10.36 27.14
N ARG A 456 10.49 -11.15 26.59
CA ARG A 456 9.15 -10.67 26.25
C ARG A 456 8.39 -10.09 27.45
N ARG A 457 8.69 -10.55 28.66
CA ARG A 457 8.05 -10.06 29.90
C ARG A 457 8.38 -8.59 30.15
N VAL A 458 9.61 -8.16 29.82
CA VAL A 458 10.01 -6.75 29.91
C VAL A 458 9.21 -5.92 28.90
N ARG A 459 9.14 -6.35 27.64
CA ARG A 459 8.38 -5.63 26.59
C ARG A 459 6.88 -5.52 26.94
N THR A 460 6.30 -6.63 27.42
CA THR A 460 4.91 -6.68 27.89
C THR A 460 4.68 -5.73 29.07
N ALA A 461 5.55 -5.74 30.09
CA ALA A 461 5.42 -4.85 31.24
C ALA A 461 5.52 -3.37 30.86
N LEU A 462 6.44 -3.03 29.94
CA LEU A 462 6.56 -1.66 29.43
C LEU A 462 5.29 -1.22 28.70
N GLY A 463 4.65 -2.11 27.93
CA GLY A 463 3.36 -1.84 27.29
C GLY A 463 2.21 -1.67 28.29
N MET A 464 2.12 -2.54 29.31
CA MET A 464 1.10 -2.47 30.38
C MET A 464 1.17 -1.16 31.18
N ALA A 465 2.35 -0.54 31.24
CA ALA A 465 2.53 0.73 31.93
C ALA A 465 2.04 1.94 31.12
N VAL A 466 1.66 1.79 29.84
CA VAL A 466 1.22 2.90 28.98
C VAL A 466 -0.31 2.95 28.91
N ASP A 467 -0.90 4.08 29.29
CA ASP A 467 -2.35 4.31 29.21
C ASP A 467 -2.73 4.81 27.80
N VAL A 468 -2.94 3.87 26.88
CA VAL A 468 -3.29 4.16 25.48
C VAL A 468 -4.63 4.90 25.37
N GLY A 469 -5.61 4.56 26.23
CA GLY A 469 -6.89 5.25 26.30
C GLY A 469 -6.75 6.75 26.60
N LYS A 470 -5.86 7.14 27.53
CA LYS A 470 -5.56 8.56 27.78
C LYS A 470 -4.87 9.24 26.60
N ILE A 471 -3.98 8.55 25.89
CA ILE A 471 -3.34 9.08 24.67
C ILE A 471 -4.44 9.40 23.63
N ILE A 472 -5.32 8.45 23.34
CA ILE A 472 -6.42 8.65 22.38
C ILE A 472 -7.33 9.81 22.82
N LYS A 473 -7.67 9.87 24.11
CA LYS A 473 -8.58 10.90 24.63
C LYS A 473 -8.00 12.31 24.59
N TYR A 474 -6.76 12.49 25.05
CA TYR A 474 -6.19 13.81 25.30
C TYR A 474 -5.25 14.30 24.21
N VAL A 475 -4.52 13.40 23.54
CA VAL A 475 -3.61 13.76 22.44
C VAL A 475 -4.36 13.76 21.11
N LEU A 476 -5.18 12.73 20.86
CA LEU A 476 -5.94 12.61 19.61
C LEU A 476 -7.37 13.16 19.67
N TYR A 477 -7.80 13.70 20.82
CA TYR A 477 -9.16 14.23 20.99
C TYR A 477 -10.27 13.23 20.61
N GLY A 478 -10.02 11.92 20.80
CA GLY A 478 -10.93 10.83 20.42
C GLY A 478 -10.84 10.38 18.95
N GLN A 479 -9.94 10.96 18.15
CA GLN A 479 -9.73 10.62 16.73
C GLN A 479 -8.73 9.47 16.54
N GLY A 480 -8.95 8.38 17.27
CA GLY A 480 -8.16 7.18 17.16
C GLY A 480 -8.83 6.02 17.87
N GLU A 481 -8.34 4.81 17.59
CA GLU A 481 -8.76 3.60 18.28
C GLU A 481 -7.54 2.76 18.61
N GLU A 482 -7.63 2.00 19.70
CA GLU A 482 -6.59 1.02 20.03
C GLU A 482 -6.43 0.01 18.89
N ILE A 483 -5.18 -0.41 18.67
CA ILE A 483 -4.81 -1.44 17.71
C ILE A 483 -3.88 -2.43 18.40
N THR A 484 -3.98 -3.70 18.06
CA THR A 484 -3.28 -4.79 18.75
C THR A 484 -2.26 -5.52 17.89
N GLY A 485 -2.17 -5.13 16.62
CA GLY A 485 -1.34 -5.85 15.67
C GLY A 485 -1.11 -5.11 14.37
N PRO A 486 -0.47 -5.80 13.41
CA PRO A 486 0.18 -5.14 12.28
C PRO A 486 -0.72 -4.96 11.05
N PHE A 487 -1.90 -5.57 11.04
CA PHE A 487 -2.84 -5.48 9.92
C PHE A 487 -3.72 -4.24 10.02
N VAL A 488 -4.23 -3.79 8.87
CA VAL A 488 -5.20 -2.69 8.80
C VAL A 488 -6.47 -3.10 9.54
N LYS A 489 -6.85 -2.36 10.58
CA LYS A 489 -7.94 -2.72 11.49
C LYS A 489 -9.32 -2.87 10.82
N GLN A 490 -9.50 -2.28 9.64
CA GLN A 490 -10.74 -2.30 8.87
C GLN A 490 -10.90 -3.56 8.00
N THR A 491 -9.81 -4.32 7.78
CA THR A 491 -9.85 -5.53 6.97
C THR A 491 -10.16 -6.76 7.82
N ASP A 492 -10.67 -7.80 7.19
CA ASP A 492 -10.83 -9.12 7.80
C ASP A 492 -9.50 -9.81 8.14
N PHE A 493 -8.39 -9.43 7.51
CA PHE A 493 -7.05 -9.87 7.92
C PHE A 493 -6.70 -9.47 9.37
N TYR A 494 -7.35 -8.44 9.92
CA TYR A 494 -7.20 -8.07 11.32
C TYR A 494 -8.03 -8.97 12.24
N ASN A 495 -7.36 -9.81 13.03
CA ASN A 495 -8.01 -10.56 14.10
C ASN A 495 -8.54 -9.64 15.24
N HIS A 496 -9.87 -9.45 15.30
CA HIS A 496 -10.54 -8.66 16.34
C HIS A 496 -10.67 -9.37 17.70
N ASP A 497 -10.37 -10.67 17.78
CA ASP A 497 -10.42 -11.42 19.03
C ASP A 497 -9.17 -11.20 19.90
N VAL A 498 -8.06 -10.78 19.28
CA VAL A 498 -6.85 -10.36 20.01
C VAL A 498 -7.18 -9.15 20.88
N LYS A 499 -7.10 -9.33 22.21
CA LYS A 499 -7.43 -8.28 23.17
C LYS A 499 -6.27 -7.31 23.34
N PRO A 500 -6.55 -6.00 23.48
CA PRO A 500 -5.52 -5.02 23.81
C PRO A 500 -4.82 -5.36 25.12
N LEU A 501 -3.54 -5.01 25.18
CA LEU A 501 -2.78 -5.10 26.40
C LEU A 501 -3.37 -4.12 27.42
N SER A 502 -3.83 -4.65 28.57
CA SER A 502 -4.48 -3.83 29.58
C SER A 502 -3.49 -2.89 30.27
N TYR A 503 -3.92 -1.65 30.51
CA TYR A 503 -3.18 -0.70 31.33
C TYR A 503 -3.21 -1.15 32.80
N ASP A 504 -2.11 -1.70 33.28
CA ASP A 504 -1.93 -2.19 34.65
C ASP A 504 -0.46 -1.99 35.10
N PRO A 505 -0.11 -0.77 35.57
CA PRO A 505 1.24 -0.49 36.07
C PRO A 505 1.68 -1.36 37.26
N ALA A 506 0.73 -1.87 38.06
CA ALA A 506 1.03 -2.74 39.19
C ALA A 506 1.40 -4.15 38.69
N GLY A 507 0.62 -4.69 37.76
CA GLY A 507 0.94 -5.94 37.05
C GLY A 507 2.24 -5.84 36.26
N ALA A 508 2.52 -4.70 35.64
CA ALA A 508 3.79 -4.43 34.96
C ALA A 508 4.99 -4.57 35.91
N LEU A 509 4.92 -3.98 37.10
CA LEU A 509 5.98 -4.08 38.11
C LEU A 509 6.18 -5.53 38.56
N LYS A 510 5.10 -6.27 38.83
CA LYS A 510 5.17 -7.69 39.20
C LYS A 510 5.83 -8.53 38.09
N LEU A 511 5.49 -8.28 36.83
CA LEU A 511 6.05 -8.99 35.70
C LEU A 511 7.56 -8.68 35.51
N LEU A 512 7.99 -7.44 35.79
CA LEU A 512 9.40 -7.06 35.83
C LEU A 512 10.15 -7.74 36.99
N GLU A 513 9.53 -7.86 38.16
CA GLU A 513 10.09 -8.60 39.30
C GLU A 513 10.29 -10.09 38.98
N GLU A 514 9.31 -10.73 38.33
CA GLU A 514 9.42 -12.11 37.83
C GLU A 514 10.53 -12.27 36.78
N ALA A 515 10.83 -11.21 36.02
CA ALA A 515 11.96 -11.15 35.09
C ALA A 515 13.32 -10.84 35.78
N GLY A 516 13.31 -10.65 37.10
CA GLY A 516 14.49 -10.44 37.93
C GLY A 516 14.85 -8.99 38.21
N TRP A 517 14.00 -8.03 37.80
CA TRP A 517 14.22 -6.61 38.05
C TRP A 517 13.64 -6.20 39.40
N LYS A 518 14.45 -5.65 40.30
CA LYS A 518 14.01 -5.21 41.62
C LYS A 518 14.37 -3.75 41.85
N ARG A 519 13.54 -3.02 42.60
CA ARG A 519 13.87 -1.64 42.96
C ARG A 519 15.10 -1.61 43.88
N ASN A 520 16.08 -0.78 43.53
CA ASN A 520 17.20 -0.44 44.39
C ASN A 520 16.83 0.67 45.39
N SER A 521 17.78 1.06 46.24
CA SER A 521 17.60 2.10 47.27
C SER A 521 17.22 3.48 46.70
N SER A 522 17.53 3.74 45.43
CA SER A 522 17.18 4.98 44.72
C SER A 522 15.84 4.89 43.98
N GLY A 523 15.11 3.78 44.12
CA GLY A 523 13.79 3.57 43.50
C GLY A 523 13.82 3.10 42.04
N TRP A 524 15.01 2.88 41.46
CA TRP A 524 15.19 2.39 40.09
C TRP A 524 15.20 0.86 40.04
N LEU A 525 14.63 0.28 39.00
CA LEU A 525 14.71 -1.16 38.74
C LEU A 525 16.13 -1.55 38.35
N GLU A 526 16.62 -2.64 38.94
CA GLU A 526 17.98 -3.14 38.81
C GLU A 526 17.99 -4.67 38.74
N LYS A 527 18.84 -5.22 37.86
CA LYS A 527 19.10 -6.66 37.72
C LYS A 527 20.60 -6.83 37.49
N ASP A 528 21.24 -7.72 38.24
CA ASP A 528 22.69 -8.01 38.14
C ASP A 528 23.58 -6.75 38.22
N GLY A 529 23.19 -5.77 39.05
CA GLY A 529 23.90 -4.50 39.24
C GLY A 529 23.71 -3.49 38.11
N GLN A 530 22.91 -3.80 37.08
CA GLN A 530 22.57 -2.90 35.98
C GLN A 530 21.16 -2.34 36.16
N LYS A 531 21.00 -1.03 36.02
CA LYS A 531 19.67 -0.40 36.01
C LYS A 531 18.93 -0.73 34.73
N LEU A 532 17.59 -0.83 34.81
CA LEU A 532 16.74 -0.85 33.64
C LEU A 532 16.71 0.57 33.04
N GLN A 533 17.73 0.86 32.23
CA GLN A 533 17.98 2.16 31.64
C GLN A 533 18.09 2.04 30.12
N PHE A 534 17.45 2.96 29.39
CA PHE A 534 17.53 3.03 27.93
C PHE A 534 17.03 4.38 27.39
N THR A 535 17.22 4.61 26.09
CA THR A 535 16.76 5.84 25.40
C THR A 535 15.55 5.56 24.50
N LEU A 536 14.49 6.33 24.69
CA LEU A 536 13.33 6.40 23.79
C LEU A 536 13.54 7.53 22.78
N ILE A 537 13.53 7.21 21.50
CA ILE A 537 13.74 8.21 20.44
C ILE A 537 12.46 8.47 19.62
N THR A 538 12.32 9.67 19.07
CA THR A 538 11.35 9.96 18.01
C THR A 538 11.79 11.15 17.15
N ASN A 539 11.03 11.48 16.11
CA ASN A 539 11.37 12.55 15.19
C ASN A 539 10.76 13.90 15.58
N SER A 540 11.52 14.99 15.42
CA SER A 540 11.03 16.36 15.48
C SER A 540 10.08 16.65 14.32
N GLY A 541 9.20 17.65 14.48
CA GLY A 541 8.20 18.01 13.48
C GLY A 541 6.93 17.16 13.51
N ASN A 542 6.82 16.21 14.45
CA ASN A 542 5.60 15.48 14.75
C ASN A 542 5.25 15.63 16.23
N ASP A 543 4.42 16.63 16.55
CA ASP A 543 4.07 16.96 17.93
C ASP A 543 3.29 15.84 18.62
N LEU A 544 2.46 15.08 17.88
CA LEU A 544 1.75 13.91 18.44
C LEU A 544 2.74 12.86 18.98
N ARG A 545 3.79 12.50 18.22
CA ARG A 545 4.80 11.54 18.68
C ARG A 545 5.62 12.07 19.85
N LYS A 546 5.90 13.38 19.87
CA LYS A 546 6.60 14.04 20.97
C LYS A 546 5.79 14.01 22.27
N ASP A 547 4.48 14.24 22.19
CA ASP A 547 3.56 14.15 23.33
C ASP A 547 3.47 12.71 23.85
N ILE A 548 3.36 11.73 22.95
CA ILE A 548 3.40 10.30 23.29
C ILE A 548 4.71 9.95 23.99
N MET A 549 5.85 10.36 23.44
CA MET A 549 7.16 10.11 24.04
C MET A 549 7.24 10.64 25.48
N THR A 550 6.66 11.81 25.74
CA THR A 550 6.63 12.44 27.08
C THR A 550 5.71 11.68 28.05
N ILE A 551 4.52 11.28 27.61
CA ILE A 551 3.57 10.48 28.40
C ILE A 551 4.18 9.12 28.76
N VAL A 552 4.80 8.46 27.79
CA VAL A 552 5.45 7.15 27.97
C VAL A 552 6.66 7.28 28.90
N GLN A 553 7.47 8.33 28.75
CA GLN A 553 8.61 8.60 29.63
C GLN A 553 8.16 8.72 31.09
N ASP A 554 7.10 9.48 31.36
CA ASP A 554 6.56 9.63 32.70
C ASP A 554 6.02 8.30 33.25
N SER A 555 5.25 7.57 32.44
CA SER A 555 4.66 6.29 32.82
C SER A 555 5.72 5.24 33.22
N TRP A 556 6.80 5.14 32.46
CA TRP A 556 7.90 4.22 32.77
C TRP A 556 8.72 4.65 33.98
N ARG A 557 8.92 5.96 34.20
CA ARG A 557 9.57 6.46 35.42
C ARG A 557 8.80 6.09 36.69
N GLN A 558 7.47 6.14 36.66
CA GLN A 558 6.63 5.80 37.81
C GLN A 558 6.83 4.33 38.27
N ILE A 559 7.05 3.40 37.33
CA ILE A 559 7.37 1.99 37.64
C ILE A 559 8.86 1.74 37.91
N GLY A 560 9.71 2.77 37.90
CA GLY A 560 11.12 2.69 38.27
C GLY A 560 12.09 2.43 37.10
N VAL A 561 11.67 2.67 35.86
CA VAL A 561 12.54 2.57 34.67
C VAL A 561 13.24 3.91 34.43
N ASP A 562 14.57 3.89 34.24
CA ASP A 562 15.37 5.08 33.93
C ASP A 562 15.38 5.33 32.41
N VAL A 563 14.32 5.95 31.90
CA VAL A 563 14.18 6.29 30.48
C VAL A 563 14.65 7.70 30.16
N ARG A 564 15.56 7.80 29.20
CA ARG A 564 15.99 9.06 28.55
C ARG A 564 15.22 9.25 27.25
N THR A 565 15.11 10.48 26.78
CA THR A 565 14.41 10.82 25.53
C THR A 565 15.31 11.59 24.60
N ASP A 566 15.23 11.31 23.31
CA ASP A 566 15.96 12.03 22.26
C ASP A 566 15.02 12.38 21.10
N LEU A 567 14.99 13.66 20.73
CA LEU A 567 14.14 14.19 19.66
C LEU A 567 15.04 14.66 18.52
N LEU A 568 14.93 13.99 17.38
CA LEU A 568 15.89 14.11 16.28
C LEU A 568 15.23 14.64 15.02
N GLU A 569 15.95 15.43 14.23
CA GLU A 569 15.51 15.80 12.86
C GLU A 569 15.25 14.54 12.02
N TRP A 570 14.24 14.55 11.15
CA TRP A 570 13.73 13.36 10.45
C TRP A 570 14.80 12.59 9.68
N SER A 571 15.66 13.28 8.94
CA SER A 571 16.72 12.65 8.15
C SER A 571 17.74 11.96 9.06
N VAL A 572 18.16 12.60 10.15
CA VAL A 572 19.04 11.99 11.17
C VAL A 572 18.34 10.81 11.86
N PHE A 573 17.09 11.00 12.28
CA PHE A 573 16.27 9.98 12.92
C PHE A 573 16.18 8.71 12.07
N VAL A 574 15.82 8.84 10.79
CA VAL A 574 15.67 7.69 9.89
C VAL A 574 17.02 7.14 9.46
N GLN A 575 17.90 7.95 8.89
CA GLN A 575 19.12 7.46 8.24
C GLN A 575 20.19 7.02 9.23
N GLU A 576 20.35 7.72 10.35
CA GLU A 576 21.43 7.49 11.30
C GLU A 576 21.01 6.60 12.47
N ARG A 577 19.75 6.67 12.92
CA ARG A 577 19.27 5.86 14.06
C ARG A 577 18.48 4.64 13.62
N VAL A 578 17.35 4.83 12.95
CA VAL A 578 16.41 3.74 12.64
C VAL A 578 17.00 2.77 11.61
N ASN A 579 17.43 3.26 10.44
CA ASN A 579 17.97 2.43 9.36
C ASN A 579 19.26 1.71 9.76
N LYS A 580 20.09 2.29 10.63
CA LYS A 580 21.31 1.63 11.14
C LYS A 580 21.04 0.73 12.35
N ALA A 581 19.78 0.61 12.77
CA ALA A 581 19.35 -0.11 13.98
C ALA A 581 20.05 0.37 15.27
N ASP A 582 20.46 1.64 15.32
CA ASP A 582 21.14 2.27 16.46
C ASP A 582 20.15 3.03 17.35
N PHE A 583 19.27 2.28 18.03
CA PHE A 583 18.34 2.81 19.02
C PHE A 583 18.01 1.75 20.07
N ASP A 584 17.45 2.14 21.21
CA ASP A 584 16.95 1.20 22.20
C ASP A 584 15.44 0.99 22.02
N ALA A 585 14.65 2.06 22.16
CA ALA A 585 13.23 2.07 21.87
C ALA A 585 12.86 3.28 20.99
N VAL A 586 11.80 3.17 20.20
CA VAL A 586 11.40 4.22 19.24
C VAL A 586 9.88 4.41 19.22
N VAL A 587 9.40 5.66 19.24
CA VAL A 587 8.01 5.97 18.86
C VAL A 587 7.97 6.26 17.37
N LEU A 588 7.24 5.43 16.62
CA LEU A 588 7.13 5.53 15.16
C LEU A 588 5.73 5.10 14.71
N GLY A 589 5.48 5.12 13.40
CA GLY A 589 4.25 4.59 12.84
C GLY A 589 4.45 4.12 11.42
N TRP A 590 3.58 3.21 11.01
CA TRP A 590 3.51 2.68 9.64
C TRP A 590 2.25 3.16 8.95
N GLN A 591 2.38 3.54 7.68
CA GLN A 591 1.28 3.59 6.73
C GLN A 591 1.24 2.24 6.01
N MET A 592 0.06 1.63 5.90
CA MET A 592 -0.10 0.27 5.40
C MET A 592 -0.92 0.26 4.10
N GLY A 593 -0.66 -0.74 3.25
CA GLY A 593 -1.59 -1.14 2.19
C GLY A 593 -2.74 -1.97 2.75
N ILE A 594 -3.77 -2.21 1.93
CA ILE A 594 -4.90 -3.09 2.29
C ILE A 594 -4.45 -4.56 2.25
N GLU A 595 -3.58 -4.89 1.29
CA GLU A 595 -3.02 -6.21 1.08
C GLU A 595 -2.15 -6.63 2.30
N PRO A 596 -2.27 -7.87 2.78
CA PRO A 596 -1.65 -8.31 4.04
C PRO A 596 -0.15 -8.65 3.91
N ASP A 597 0.57 -8.09 2.93
CA ASP A 597 2.00 -8.33 2.77
C ASP A 597 2.83 -7.55 3.80
N LEU A 598 3.26 -8.28 4.81
CA LEU A 598 4.02 -7.76 5.94
C LEU A 598 5.52 -8.10 5.89
N TYR A 599 6.00 -8.69 4.78
CA TYR A 599 7.33 -9.29 4.72
C TYR A 599 8.46 -8.33 5.04
N GLN A 600 8.42 -7.12 4.48
CA GLN A 600 9.47 -6.11 4.69
C GLN A 600 9.61 -5.71 6.17
N ILE A 601 8.51 -5.68 6.90
CA ILE A 601 8.45 -5.15 8.28
C ILE A 601 8.67 -6.26 9.32
N TRP A 602 8.20 -7.48 9.05
CA TRP A 602 8.09 -8.52 10.08
C TRP A 602 8.89 -9.78 9.83
N HIS A 603 9.29 -10.08 8.59
CA HIS A 603 10.08 -11.27 8.32
C HIS A 603 11.52 -11.11 8.84
N SER A 604 12.08 -12.17 9.44
CA SER A 604 13.40 -12.11 10.10
C SER A 604 14.55 -11.78 9.13
N SER A 605 14.42 -12.17 7.86
CA SER A 605 15.39 -11.85 6.79
C SER A 605 15.50 -10.35 6.47
N GLN A 606 14.55 -9.54 6.97
CA GLN A 606 14.46 -8.10 6.71
C GLN A 606 14.99 -7.25 7.89
N SER A 607 15.84 -7.85 8.74
CA SER A 607 16.33 -7.24 9.99
C SER A 607 17.75 -6.65 9.91
N ASN A 608 18.40 -6.65 8.75
CA ASN A 608 19.70 -6.00 8.56
C ASN A 608 19.56 -4.46 8.45
N PRO A 609 20.66 -3.70 8.60
CA PRO A 609 20.64 -2.26 8.37
C PRO A 609 20.05 -1.90 7.01
N HIS A 610 19.27 -0.82 6.97
CA HIS A 610 18.50 -0.29 5.83
C HIS A 610 17.31 -1.16 5.37
N GLN A 611 16.92 -2.16 6.16
CA GLN A 611 15.67 -2.91 5.96
C GLN A 611 14.61 -2.50 7.01
N LEU A 612 13.35 -2.91 6.81
CA LEU A 612 12.21 -2.34 7.54
C LEU A 612 11.83 -3.10 8.83
N ASN A 613 12.40 -4.27 9.10
CA ASN A 613 12.30 -4.92 10.42
C ASN A 613 13.27 -4.25 11.40
N PHE A 614 12.93 -3.02 11.78
CA PHE A 614 13.77 -2.14 12.60
C PHE A 614 14.09 -2.74 13.96
N VAL A 615 13.14 -3.47 14.57
CA VAL A 615 13.29 -4.04 15.91
C VAL A 615 14.01 -5.37 15.96
N GLY A 616 14.24 -6.01 14.80
CA GLY A 616 14.89 -7.31 14.73
C GLY A 616 14.01 -8.43 15.28
N PHE A 617 12.70 -8.36 15.02
CA PHE A 617 11.78 -9.44 15.33
C PHE A 617 12.16 -10.71 14.53
N SER A 618 12.12 -11.87 15.18
CA SER A 618 12.42 -13.15 14.55
C SER A 618 11.62 -14.25 15.23
N ASN A 619 10.77 -14.93 14.45
CA ASN A 619 9.97 -16.06 14.90
C ASN A 619 9.75 -17.00 13.70
N PRO A 620 10.18 -18.27 13.75
CA PRO A 620 10.09 -19.18 12.61
C PRO A 620 8.66 -19.44 12.10
N GLU A 621 7.67 -19.49 13.01
CA GLU A 621 6.26 -19.66 12.63
C GLU A 621 5.73 -18.40 11.96
N ALA A 622 6.10 -17.22 12.46
CA ALA A 622 5.74 -15.95 11.83
C ALA A 622 6.36 -15.82 10.43
N ASP A 623 7.63 -16.19 10.26
CA ASP A 623 8.31 -16.16 8.96
C ASP A 623 7.60 -17.04 7.92
N ASP A 624 7.24 -18.27 8.31
CA ASP A 624 6.49 -19.21 7.47
C ASP A 624 5.11 -18.66 7.09
N LEU A 625 4.35 -18.13 8.06
CA LEU A 625 3.03 -17.53 7.82
C LEU A 625 3.12 -16.32 6.89
N ILE A 626 4.11 -15.45 7.06
CA ILE A 626 4.32 -14.28 6.17
C ILE A 626 4.54 -14.74 4.73
N ILE A 627 5.33 -15.79 4.50
CA ILE A 627 5.55 -16.32 3.16
C ILE A 627 4.25 -16.91 2.60
N LYS A 628 3.52 -17.70 3.41
CA LYS A 628 2.22 -18.27 3.02
C LYS A 628 1.20 -17.19 2.64
N ILE A 629 1.06 -16.14 3.44
CA ILE A 629 0.15 -15.02 3.17
C ILE A 629 0.44 -14.39 1.79
N ARG A 630 1.71 -14.24 1.41
CA ARG A 630 2.10 -13.68 0.09
C ARG A 630 1.83 -14.62 -1.07
N GLN A 631 1.70 -15.91 -0.82
CA GLN A 631 1.56 -16.94 -1.85
C GLN A 631 0.12 -17.45 -1.97
N GLU A 632 -0.70 -17.22 -0.96
CA GLU A 632 -2.10 -17.65 -0.88
C GLU A 632 -3.03 -16.72 -1.67
N TYR A 633 -3.92 -17.32 -2.46
CA TYR A 633 -4.93 -16.64 -3.27
C TYR A 633 -6.36 -16.95 -2.80
N ASP A 634 -6.55 -17.99 -1.97
CA ASP A 634 -7.81 -18.21 -1.27
C ASP A 634 -7.93 -17.22 -0.09
N HIS A 635 -8.94 -16.37 -0.16
CA HIS A 635 -9.13 -15.27 0.78
C HIS A 635 -9.35 -15.75 2.23
N GLU A 636 -10.15 -16.80 2.44
CA GLU A 636 -10.47 -17.31 3.78
C GLU A 636 -9.22 -17.93 4.44
N ARG A 637 -8.43 -18.70 3.67
CA ARG A 637 -7.15 -19.24 4.14
C ARG A 637 -6.14 -18.12 4.42
N GLN A 638 -6.11 -17.09 3.58
CA GLN A 638 -5.24 -15.93 3.80
C GLN A 638 -5.62 -15.20 5.10
N VAL A 639 -6.92 -15.04 5.39
CA VAL A 639 -7.42 -14.49 6.66
C VAL A 639 -7.00 -15.34 7.85
N GLU A 640 -7.12 -16.67 7.77
CA GLU A 640 -6.68 -17.60 8.82
C GLU A 640 -5.18 -17.42 9.14
N PHE A 641 -4.32 -17.39 8.12
CA PHE A 641 -2.88 -17.15 8.30
C PHE A 641 -2.60 -15.78 8.91
N CYS A 642 -3.30 -14.73 8.47
CA CYS A 642 -3.17 -13.39 9.04
C CYS A 642 -3.58 -13.36 10.51
N HIS A 643 -4.67 -14.03 10.87
CA HIS A 643 -5.12 -14.09 12.27
C HIS A 643 -4.11 -14.77 13.16
N ARG A 644 -3.54 -15.89 12.72
CA ARG A 644 -2.49 -16.59 13.45
C ARG A 644 -1.22 -15.73 13.59
N LEU A 645 -0.81 -15.05 12.52
CA LEU A 645 0.33 -14.14 12.56
C LEU A 645 0.10 -12.97 13.52
N HIS A 646 -1.11 -12.40 13.54
CA HIS A 646 -1.49 -11.35 14.49
C HIS A 646 -1.36 -11.85 15.93
N GLU A 647 -1.88 -13.03 16.26
CA GLU A 647 -1.74 -13.62 17.60
C GLU A 647 -0.28 -13.76 18.04
N ILE A 648 0.59 -14.25 17.16
CA ILE A 648 2.03 -14.42 17.46
C ILE A 648 2.67 -13.06 17.74
N ILE A 649 2.45 -12.07 16.87
CA ILE A 649 3.03 -10.73 17.03
C ILE A 649 2.49 -10.06 18.31
N ALA A 650 1.20 -10.18 18.59
CA ALA A 650 0.60 -9.65 19.80
C ALA A 650 1.14 -10.36 21.07
N ALA A 651 1.36 -11.67 21.04
CA ALA A 651 1.92 -12.41 22.17
C ALA A 651 3.41 -12.11 22.40
N GLU A 652 4.18 -11.89 21.34
CA GLU A 652 5.60 -11.59 21.43
C GLU A 652 5.88 -10.13 21.82
N GLN A 653 4.93 -9.20 21.67
CA GLN A 653 5.12 -7.77 22.02
C GLN A 653 6.44 -7.16 21.46
N PRO A 654 6.82 -7.38 20.19
CA PRO A 654 7.97 -6.68 19.60
C PRO A 654 7.72 -5.17 19.55
N TYR A 655 6.45 -4.79 19.39
CA TYR A 655 5.92 -3.44 19.55
C TYR A 655 4.93 -3.40 20.71
N THR A 656 4.86 -2.27 21.41
CA THR A 656 3.61 -1.83 22.04
C THR A 656 2.83 -1.08 20.97
N PHE A 657 1.82 -1.74 20.40
CA PHE A 657 0.86 -1.09 19.53
C PHE A 657 0.04 -0.09 20.33
N LEU A 658 -0.04 1.17 19.86
CA LEU A 658 -0.77 2.22 20.54
C LEU A 658 -2.15 2.39 19.90
N TYR A 659 -2.19 3.00 18.74
CA TYR A 659 -3.46 3.33 18.09
C TYR A 659 -3.34 3.32 16.58
N VAL A 660 -4.48 3.10 15.93
CA VAL A 660 -4.76 3.55 14.57
C VAL A 660 -5.43 4.92 14.65
N GLY A 661 -4.90 5.88 13.89
CA GLY A 661 -5.50 7.22 13.80
C GLY A 661 -6.76 7.19 12.94
N LYS A 662 -7.68 8.10 13.19
CA LYS A 662 -8.78 8.36 12.25
C LYS A 662 -8.32 9.38 11.21
N TRP A 663 -8.55 9.13 9.94
CA TRP A 663 -8.55 10.21 8.96
C TRP A 663 -9.78 11.06 9.24
N THR A 664 -9.66 12.36 9.01
CA THR A 664 -10.69 13.31 9.35
C THR A 664 -10.94 14.25 8.19
N ALA A 665 -12.20 14.58 7.97
CA ALA A 665 -12.59 15.62 7.03
C ALA A 665 -13.77 16.40 7.57
N VAL A 666 -13.90 17.64 7.10
CA VAL A 666 -15.07 18.48 7.37
C VAL A 666 -15.54 19.02 6.03
N LEU A 667 -16.84 18.92 5.78
CA LEU A 667 -17.47 19.53 4.62
C LEU A 667 -18.60 20.44 5.06
N ASP A 668 -18.96 21.37 4.20
CA ASP A 668 -20.21 22.10 4.28
C ASP A 668 -21.41 21.13 4.20
N LYS A 669 -22.43 21.29 5.06
CA LYS A 669 -23.65 20.43 5.04
C LYS A 669 -24.42 20.50 3.73
N ARG A 670 -24.19 21.53 2.91
CA ARG A 670 -24.80 21.69 1.58
C ARG A 670 -24.17 20.79 0.53
N ILE A 671 -23.00 20.20 0.82
CA ILE A 671 -22.37 19.22 -0.07
C ILE A 671 -23.03 17.86 0.19
N VAL A 672 -23.74 17.34 -0.81
CA VAL A 672 -24.60 16.17 -0.65
C VAL A 672 -24.45 15.22 -1.84
N ILE A 673 -24.88 13.98 -1.64
CA ILE A 673 -25.06 13.04 -2.75
C ILE A 673 -26.43 13.31 -3.36
N LYS A 674 -26.46 13.49 -4.68
CA LYS A 674 -27.70 13.61 -5.46
C LYS A 674 -28.02 12.26 -6.10
N ASP A 675 -29.11 11.64 -5.68
CA ASP A 675 -29.66 10.47 -6.36
C ASP A 675 -30.88 10.86 -7.19
N VAL A 676 -31.04 10.17 -8.31
CA VAL A 676 -32.18 10.33 -9.21
C VAL A 676 -32.73 8.93 -9.46
N ASP A 677 -33.99 8.70 -9.11
CA ASP A 677 -34.63 7.41 -9.35
C ASP A 677 -35.05 7.22 -10.82
N GLU A 678 -35.56 6.04 -11.18
CA GLU A 678 -36.03 5.72 -12.54
C GLU A 678 -37.16 6.64 -13.04
N LYS A 679 -37.84 7.35 -12.14
CA LYS A 679 -38.92 8.29 -12.44
C LYS A 679 -38.44 9.74 -12.51
N GLY A 680 -37.14 9.98 -12.30
CA GLY A 680 -36.54 11.31 -12.29
C GLY A 680 -36.69 12.07 -10.97
N GLN A 681 -37.19 11.43 -9.90
CA GLN A 681 -37.32 12.05 -8.59
C GLN A 681 -35.94 12.19 -7.94
N VAL A 682 -35.62 13.41 -7.52
CA VAL A 682 -34.33 13.73 -6.87
C VAL A 682 -34.46 13.53 -5.36
N THR A 683 -33.52 12.80 -4.77
CA THR A 683 -33.33 12.73 -3.32
C THR A 683 -31.91 13.14 -2.94
N TYR A 684 -31.77 13.73 -1.77
CA TYR A 684 -30.48 14.16 -1.24
C TYR A 684 -30.10 13.30 -0.04
N ARG A 685 -28.93 12.68 -0.12
CA ARG A 685 -28.33 11.92 0.97
C ARG A 685 -27.09 12.61 1.50
N LYS A 686 -26.84 12.40 2.80
CA LYS A 686 -25.57 12.78 3.41
C LYS A 686 -24.45 11.96 2.79
N ILE A 687 -23.26 12.55 2.76
CA ILE A 687 -22.04 11.80 2.51
C ILE A 687 -21.77 10.93 3.75
N THR A 688 -21.19 9.75 3.56
CA THR A 688 -20.79 8.87 4.65
C THR A 688 -19.36 8.40 4.41
N PRO A 689 -18.55 8.26 5.47
CA PRO A 689 -17.23 7.67 5.33
C PRO A 689 -17.37 6.17 4.96
N THR A 690 -16.43 5.65 4.19
CA THR A 690 -16.35 4.24 3.79
C THR A 690 -15.29 3.51 4.62
N LYS A 691 -15.28 2.16 4.56
CA LYS A 691 -14.22 1.37 5.22
C LYS A 691 -12.84 1.60 4.60
N THR A 692 -12.79 2.11 3.35
CA THR A 692 -11.56 2.47 2.64
C THR A 692 -10.79 3.65 3.24
N GLY A 693 -11.26 4.22 4.34
CA GLY A 693 -10.57 5.35 4.93
C GLY A 693 -10.78 6.65 4.12
N SER A 694 -11.91 6.76 3.41
CA SER A 694 -12.24 7.87 2.53
C SER A 694 -13.71 8.24 2.61
N PHE A 695 -14.08 9.36 2.01
CA PHE A 695 -15.46 9.79 1.78
C PHE A 695 -15.76 10.02 0.30
N SER A 696 -14.73 10.15 -0.55
CA SER A 696 -14.86 10.60 -1.95
C SER A 696 -15.30 9.52 -2.94
N PHE A 697 -15.74 8.34 -2.47
CA PHE A 697 -16.05 7.20 -3.34
C PHE A 697 -17.13 7.51 -4.40
N TYR A 698 -18.13 8.31 -4.04
CA TYR A 698 -19.20 8.75 -4.95
C TYR A 698 -19.03 10.19 -5.41
N PHE A 699 -17.79 10.69 -5.51
CA PHE A 699 -17.53 12.10 -5.80
C PHE A 699 -18.20 12.58 -7.10
N ASN A 700 -18.31 11.74 -8.12
CA ASN A 700 -19.04 12.05 -9.35
C ASN A 700 -20.54 12.37 -9.12
N LYS A 701 -21.14 11.87 -8.03
CA LYS A 701 -22.55 12.11 -7.68
C LYS A 701 -22.75 13.29 -6.73
N TRP A 702 -21.68 13.94 -6.27
CA TRP A 702 -21.80 15.04 -5.31
C TRP A 702 -22.27 16.33 -5.96
N ILE A 703 -23.07 17.10 -5.23
CA ILE A 703 -23.44 18.48 -5.58
C ILE A 703 -23.25 19.38 -4.38
N LYS A 704 -23.15 20.68 -4.61
CA LYS A 704 -23.32 21.70 -3.57
C LYS A 704 -24.63 22.45 -3.79
N LEU A 705 -25.46 22.50 -2.75
CA LEU A 705 -26.74 23.22 -2.76
C LEU A 705 -26.56 24.66 -2.26
N GLN A 706 -27.50 25.55 -2.60
CA GLN A 706 -27.52 26.92 -2.07
C GLN A 706 -27.81 26.94 -0.57
N GLU A 707 -28.76 26.11 -0.15
CA GLU A 707 -29.25 25.96 1.22
C GLU A 707 -29.18 24.49 1.65
N VAL A 708 -29.16 24.26 2.96
CA VAL A 708 -29.10 22.90 3.52
C VAL A 708 -30.42 22.18 3.23
N PRO A 709 -30.41 21.00 2.57
CA PRO A 709 -31.64 20.30 2.22
C PRO A 709 -32.25 19.58 3.43
N SER A 710 -33.52 19.22 3.30
CA SER A 710 -34.09 18.13 4.11
C SER A 710 -33.52 16.80 3.59
N PHE A 711 -32.78 16.11 4.45
CA PHE A 711 -32.21 14.80 4.10
C PHE A 711 -33.30 13.73 4.10
N ALA A 712 -33.18 12.74 3.21
CA ALA A 712 -33.97 11.52 3.29
C ALA A 712 -33.74 10.84 4.67
N ALA A 713 -34.79 10.21 5.22
CA ALA A 713 -34.66 9.44 6.45
C ALA A 713 -33.58 8.35 6.27
N GLU A 714 -32.67 8.23 7.25
CA GLU A 714 -31.68 7.17 7.28
C GLU A 714 -32.43 5.84 7.45
N GLY A 715 -32.45 5.03 6.38
CA GLY A 715 -33.19 3.77 6.30
C GLY A 715 -32.55 2.63 7.05
#